data_AF-A0A452YX41-F1
#
_entry.id   AF-A0A452YX41-F1
#
_cell.length_a   1.000
_cell.length_b   1.000
_cell.length_c   1.000
_cell.angle_alpha   90.00
_cell.angle_beta   90.00
_cell.angle_gamma   90.00
#
_symmetry.space_group_name_H-M   'P 1'
#
loop_
_entity.id
_entity.type
_entity.pdbx_description
1 polymer ?
#
loop_
_entity_poly.entity_id
_entity_poly.type
_entity_poly.pdbx_seq_one_letter_code
_entity_poly.pdbx_strand_id
1 'polypeptide(L)'
;EVILTPVICEVQSGKQCLCSYSLPTEFGKGVFSNYELNSEVKKLYSSVKITSIADAVEGRVNVTCSNGLMLRCSLRKYPTSSLVSDCITAMAEGLQMCFYSHFVSLLWGDNDPACLCSSSHVDSEWESFSYEISKACTKYERILPTKSSTSSSTAWDFLIDSKYHAQYCKRSPISGTSFLPMSYGTSSIGFPSFLQDEHSSDAAFYIRLMRETLDTLHALYENLKLNVLRKQDLGCLASLLCRVASSLGESSYVDYYCRDFPHNLVDFHSLASATALKTPPCLFRWFENCLHHGCHLSNLDDIPALMCKQKGSAVSWGRKVVSFYSLLLGAERQGSNLSSGVYCEVANGSARNTEELAVLAMVAEKFGRQQLDLLPIGVSLVLRHALDKCRESPPDDWPAPAYVLVGREDLATAKMGSARKETGFGNNDNLTSISVPYMLHLQPVTVPTASDVPTSEVLNSEDTDAVYRSVEDGMEHIFTSTTQLRYGRDLRLNEVRRLLCSARPVAIQTSTNPTASDQDLQQQQLWNFAQRTTALPFGRGAFTLATTYTLLTEALVFPKIILAGRLPAQQNATVNLDLSTRSVSEFSSWAEFHNGVAAGLRLAPFQEKMLRTWIQYNRPSEPNFTHAGLLLAFGLHEHLRVLTMTDAYRYLSQQEHDITTLGLLLGLATSHRGTMHPAISKMLYFHVPSRHPSSTPELELPTLLQSAAVMGIGLLYEGSAHALTMKILLGEIGRRSGGDNVLEREGYAVAAGSALGFVALGRGSDAFGFMDTFLDRLFEYIGSKEVYHEKFLNATIAADDQSGNTGQMMDGSQINVDVTAPGAIIALALIFLKGRVRRNCC
;
A
#
# COMPACT_ATOMS: atom_id res chain seq x y z
N GLU A 1 16.97 -17.60 36.44
CA GLU A 1 18.31 -16.99 36.50
C GLU A 1 19.34 -18.10 36.60
N VAL A 2 20.55 -17.88 36.07
CA VAL A 2 21.67 -18.82 36.23
C VAL A 2 22.68 -18.14 37.13
N ILE A 3 22.99 -18.75 38.27
CA ILE A 3 23.83 -18.16 39.31
C ILE A 3 25.04 -19.05 39.52
N LEU A 4 26.24 -18.45 39.50
CA LEU A 4 27.47 -19.14 39.83
C LEU A 4 27.69 -19.09 41.35
N THR A 5 27.56 -20.21 42.04
CA THR A 5 27.98 -20.34 43.45
C THR A 5 29.46 -20.78 43.49
N PRO A 6 30.19 -20.64 44.62
CA PRO A 6 31.64 -20.82 44.67
C PRO A 6 32.17 -22.19 44.21
N VAL A 7 31.28 -23.19 44.11
CA VAL A 7 31.63 -24.58 43.81
C VAL A 7 30.86 -25.12 42.60
N ILE A 8 29.67 -24.58 42.25
CA ILE A 8 28.75 -25.16 41.25
C ILE A 8 27.99 -24.04 40.50
N CYS A 9 27.66 -24.27 39.23
CA CYS A 9 26.73 -23.41 38.48
C CYS A 9 25.29 -23.88 38.74
N GLU A 10 24.42 -23.04 39.29
CA GLU A 10 23.05 -23.39 39.64
C GLU A 10 22.05 -22.69 38.71
N VAL A 11 20.99 -23.42 38.33
CA VAL A 11 19.84 -22.85 37.61
C VAL A 11 18.72 -22.60 38.62
N GLN A 12 18.25 -21.35 38.72
CA GLN A 12 17.23 -20.93 39.67
C GLN A 12 16.00 -20.36 38.97
N SER A 13 14.81 -20.62 39.53
CA SER A 13 13.56 -19.93 39.17
C SER A 13 13.15 -19.03 40.34
N GLY A 14 13.38 -17.72 40.21
CA GLY A 14 13.21 -16.78 41.33
C GLY A 14 14.15 -17.13 42.49
N LYS A 15 13.59 -17.55 43.63
CA LYS A 15 14.35 -17.95 44.84
C LYS A 15 14.59 -19.46 44.97
N GLN A 16 14.09 -20.27 44.05
CA GLN A 16 14.12 -21.73 44.13
C GLN A 16 15.22 -22.30 43.23
N CYS A 17 16.11 -23.12 43.79
CA CYS A 17 17.11 -23.86 43.03
C CYS A 17 16.46 -25.04 42.31
N LEU A 18 16.63 -25.12 40.99
CA LEU A 18 16.04 -26.17 40.14
C LEU A 18 16.99 -27.35 39.98
N CYS A 19 18.23 -27.09 39.56
CA CYS A 19 19.23 -28.11 39.31
C CYS A 19 20.66 -27.53 39.30
N SER A 20 21.64 -28.41 39.49
CA SER A 20 23.06 -28.09 39.31
C SER A 20 23.51 -28.35 37.86
N TYR A 21 24.15 -27.37 37.23
CA TYR A 21 24.70 -27.50 35.88
C TYR A 21 26.14 -27.99 35.93
N SER A 22 26.39 -29.15 35.31
CA SER A 22 27.72 -29.69 35.09
C SER A 22 28.11 -29.59 33.61
N LEU A 23 29.36 -29.21 33.33
CA LEU A 23 29.90 -29.22 31.97
C LEU A 23 30.03 -30.67 31.47
N PRO A 24 29.58 -30.99 30.24
CA PRO A 24 29.75 -32.31 29.66
C PRO A 24 31.23 -32.72 29.63
N THR A 25 31.54 -33.92 30.13
CA THR A 25 32.90 -34.48 30.15
C THR A 25 33.37 -34.96 28.77
N GLU A 26 32.43 -35.17 27.83
CA GLU A 26 32.71 -35.48 26.43
C GLU A 26 31.98 -34.48 25.52
N PHE A 27 32.74 -33.64 24.80
CA PHE A 27 32.17 -32.87 23.69
C PHE A 27 31.79 -33.87 22.59
N GLY A 28 30.50 -33.91 22.24
CA GLY A 28 29.93 -34.90 21.34
C GLY A 28 30.72 -35.08 20.03
N LYS A 29 30.68 -36.31 19.49
CA LYS A 29 31.42 -36.79 18.30
C LYS A 29 31.29 -35.94 17.01
N GLY A 30 30.48 -34.88 17.00
CA GLY A 30 30.26 -34.01 15.84
C GLY A 30 31.25 -32.86 15.65
N VAL A 31 32.17 -32.60 16.58
CA VAL A 31 33.17 -31.50 16.44
C VAL A 31 34.53 -31.98 15.93
N PHE A 32 34.80 -33.29 15.94
CA PHE A 32 36.13 -33.84 15.65
C PHE A 32 36.23 -34.63 14.33
N SER A 33 35.35 -34.40 13.34
CA SER A 33 35.45 -35.14 12.07
C SER A 33 36.50 -34.58 11.09
N ASN A 34 37.01 -33.36 11.28
CA ASN A 34 37.82 -32.70 10.24
C ASN A 34 39.26 -32.30 10.65
N TYR A 35 39.73 -32.64 11.85
CA TYR A 35 41.14 -32.45 12.21
C TYR A 35 41.63 -33.60 13.09
N GLU A 36 42.64 -34.33 12.62
CA GLU A 36 43.49 -35.16 13.47
C GLU A 36 44.16 -34.24 14.51
N LEU A 37 43.69 -34.29 15.76
CA LEU A 37 44.28 -33.55 16.86
C LEU A 37 44.98 -34.53 17.81
N ASN A 38 46.27 -34.26 18.02
CA ASN A 38 47.21 -35.00 18.86
C ASN A 38 46.67 -35.30 20.28
N SER A 39 47.08 -36.45 20.81
CA SER A 39 46.75 -36.98 22.13
C SER A 39 47.09 -36.06 23.33
N GLU A 40 47.85 -34.98 23.13
CA GLU A 40 48.16 -34.00 24.16
C GLU A 40 46.98 -33.08 24.50
N VAL A 41 46.08 -32.82 23.54
CA VAL A 41 44.92 -31.93 23.74
C VAL A 41 43.89 -32.59 24.67
N LYS A 42 43.81 -33.92 24.70
CA LYS A 42 42.92 -34.70 25.58
C LYS A 42 43.23 -34.54 27.08
N LYS A 43 44.47 -34.18 27.46
CA LYS A 43 44.88 -33.97 28.87
C LYS A 43 44.55 -32.59 29.43
N LEU A 44 44.20 -31.61 28.59
CA LEU A 44 43.88 -30.23 29.03
C LEU A 44 42.42 -30.05 29.50
N TYR A 45 41.54 -31.03 29.27
CA TYR A 45 40.09 -30.90 29.51
C TYR A 45 39.58 -31.59 30.78
N SER A 46 40.43 -32.28 31.54
CA SER A 46 39.99 -33.09 32.69
C SER A 46 39.71 -32.32 33.99
N SER A 47 39.78 -30.99 34.01
CA SER A 47 39.38 -30.20 35.19
C SER A 47 39.08 -28.73 34.85
N VAL A 48 38.16 -28.49 33.91
CA VAL A 48 37.77 -27.13 33.54
C VAL A 48 36.75 -26.58 34.54
N LYS A 49 37.10 -25.53 35.28
CA LYS A 49 36.18 -24.83 36.19
C LYS A 49 35.56 -23.62 35.49
N ILE A 50 34.28 -23.37 35.75
CA ILE A 50 33.58 -22.18 35.25
C ILE A 50 34.05 -20.97 36.05
N THR A 51 34.56 -19.94 35.36
CA THR A 51 35.09 -18.72 35.98
C THR A 51 34.13 -17.55 35.93
N SER A 52 33.37 -17.39 34.85
CA SER A 52 32.35 -16.34 34.74
C SER A 52 31.25 -16.70 33.73
N ILE A 53 30.14 -15.97 33.83
CA ILE A 53 28.97 -16.09 32.97
C ILE A 53 28.68 -14.70 32.40
N ALA A 54 28.54 -14.57 31.07
CA ALA A 54 28.36 -13.29 30.38
C ALA A 54 27.38 -13.38 29.19
N ASP A 55 26.98 -12.22 28.65
CA ASP A 55 26.24 -12.05 27.38
C ASP A 55 24.94 -12.88 27.23
N ALA A 56 24.03 -12.81 28.19
CA ALA A 56 22.75 -13.52 28.10
C ALA A 56 21.84 -12.91 27.02
N VAL A 57 21.50 -13.69 25.98
CA VAL A 57 20.56 -13.31 24.90
C VAL A 57 19.71 -14.52 24.52
N GLU A 58 18.37 -14.37 24.58
CA GLU A 58 17.37 -15.37 24.12
C GLU A 58 17.65 -16.82 24.56
N GLY A 59 17.93 -17.04 25.86
CA GLY A 59 18.19 -18.38 26.41
C GLY A 59 19.59 -18.94 26.09
N ARG A 60 20.49 -18.13 25.53
CA ARG A 60 21.90 -18.48 25.34
C ARG A 60 22.78 -17.61 26.21
N VAL A 61 23.84 -18.20 26.74
CA VAL A 61 24.74 -17.56 27.71
C VAL A 61 26.18 -17.96 27.39
N ASN A 62 27.12 -17.02 27.50
CA ASN A 62 28.56 -17.31 27.40
C ASN A 62 29.08 -17.79 28.76
N VAL A 63 29.66 -18.98 28.78
CA VAL A 63 30.33 -19.54 29.96
C VAL A 63 31.83 -19.47 29.70
N THR A 64 32.56 -18.72 30.53
CA THR A 64 34.01 -18.66 30.47
C THR A 64 34.61 -19.71 31.39
N CYS A 65 35.61 -20.41 30.86
CA CYS A 65 36.29 -21.50 31.53
C CYS A 65 37.66 -21.05 32.04
N SER A 66 38.19 -21.73 33.06
CA SER A 66 39.50 -21.46 33.67
C SER A 66 40.70 -21.50 32.70
N ASN A 67 40.53 -22.10 31.53
CA ASN A 67 41.52 -22.14 30.44
C ASN A 67 41.36 -21.01 29.40
N GLY A 68 40.48 -20.03 29.65
CA GLY A 68 40.21 -18.91 28.75
C GLY A 68 39.24 -19.23 27.61
N LEU A 69 38.76 -20.48 27.48
CA LEU A 69 37.74 -20.83 26.49
C LEU A 69 36.39 -20.19 26.86
N MET A 70 35.76 -19.54 25.88
CA MET A 70 34.37 -19.07 25.98
C MET A 70 33.46 -20.01 25.21
N LEU A 71 32.50 -20.61 25.90
CA LEU A 71 31.51 -21.51 25.30
C LEU A 71 30.13 -20.85 25.29
N ARG A 72 29.48 -20.82 24.13
CA ARG A 72 28.07 -20.38 24.03
C ARG A 72 27.16 -21.55 24.40
N CYS A 73 26.62 -21.52 25.61
CA CYS A 73 25.70 -22.54 26.09
C CYS A 73 24.24 -22.15 25.80
N SER A 74 23.45 -23.08 25.26
CA SER A 74 22.01 -22.91 25.11
C SER A 74 21.29 -23.53 26.30
N LEU A 75 20.60 -22.70 27.09
CA LEU A 75 19.65 -23.16 28.10
C LEU A 75 18.30 -23.39 27.42
N ARG A 76 17.87 -24.65 27.35
CA ARG A 76 16.53 -24.98 26.86
C ARG A 76 15.52 -24.57 27.93
N LYS A 77 14.88 -23.43 27.72
CA LYS A 77 13.88 -22.86 28.65
C LYS A 77 12.49 -23.50 28.50
N TYR A 78 12.22 -24.13 27.35
CA TYR A 78 10.94 -24.75 27.00
C TYR A 78 11.18 -26.11 26.31
N PRO A 79 10.27 -27.09 26.48
CA PRO A 79 10.33 -28.37 25.76
C PRO A 79 10.20 -28.15 24.25
N THR A 80 10.71 -29.08 23.45
CA THR A 80 10.60 -29.03 21.97
C THR A 80 9.22 -29.46 21.49
N SER A 81 8.53 -30.29 22.27
CA SER A 81 7.13 -30.65 22.04
C SER A 81 6.19 -29.47 22.34
N SER A 82 5.43 -29.04 21.33
CA SER A 82 4.39 -28.02 21.49
C SER A 82 3.34 -28.42 22.52
N LEU A 83 2.96 -29.71 22.55
CA LEU A 83 1.98 -30.23 23.52
C LEU A 83 2.47 -30.10 24.96
N VAL A 84 3.72 -30.51 25.23
CA VAL A 84 4.30 -30.41 26.58
C VAL A 84 4.43 -28.94 26.99
N SER A 85 4.85 -28.08 26.05
CA SER A 85 4.92 -26.63 26.29
C SER A 85 3.56 -26.04 26.63
N ASP A 86 2.51 -26.41 25.89
CA ASP A 86 1.13 -25.97 26.13
C ASP A 86 0.63 -26.46 27.50
N CYS A 87 0.92 -27.72 27.87
CA CYS A 87 0.55 -28.29 29.16
C CYS A 87 1.23 -27.57 30.33
N ILE A 88 2.55 -27.32 30.25
CA ILE A 88 3.29 -26.58 31.27
C ILE A 88 2.75 -25.15 31.38
N THR A 89 2.45 -24.50 30.26
CA THR A 89 1.90 -23.13 30.25
C THR A 89 0.51 -23.10 30.87
N ALA A 90 -0.36 -24.07 30.55
CA ALA A 90 -1.68 -24.19 31.15
C ALA A 90 -1.61 -24.45 32.66
N MET A 91 -0.67 -25.29 33.11
CA MET A 91 -0.44 -25.56 34.54
C MET A 91 0.13 -24.32 35.26
N ALA A 92 1.00 -23.55 34.62
CA ALA A 92 1.54 -22.30 35.17
C ALA A 92 0.45 -21.23 35.38
N GLU A 93 -0.50 -21.14 34.46
CA GLU A 93 -1.61 -20.18 34.52
C GLU A 93 -2.78 -20.67 35.39
N GLY A 94 -2.91 -21.99 35.52
CA GLY A 94 -4.06 -22.66 36.13
C GLY A 94 -3.88 -23.05 37.59
N LEU A 95 -2.73 -23.60 37.96
CA LEU A 95 -2.44 -24.11 39.31
C LEU A 95 -2.13 -22.98 40.30
N GLN A 96 -2.35 -23.25 41.58
CA GLN A 96 -1.80 -22.40 42.64
C GLN A 96 -0.26 -22.44 42.65
N MET A 97 0.37 -21.32 43.03
CA MET A 97 1.83 -21.14 42.96
C MET A 97 2.62 -22.25 43.69
N CYS A 98 2.12 -22.73 44.84
CA CYS A 98 2.73 -23.81 45.61
C CYS A 98 2.71 -25.16 44.88
N PHE A 99 1.61 -25.46 44.20
CA PHE A 99 1.44 -26.67 43.38
C PHE A 99 2.32 -26.62 42.14
N TYR A 100 2.36 -25.47 41.46
CA TYR A 100 3.21 -25.28 40.30
C TYR A 100 4.70 -25.37 40.66
N SER A 101 5.16 -24.74 41.75
CA SER A 101 6.55 -24.84 42.19
C SER A 101 6.98 -26.27 42.54
N HIS A 102 6.06 -27.06 43.12
CA HIS A 102 6.29 -28.47 43.40
C HIS A 102 6.38 -29.29 42.11
N PHE A 103 5.46 -29.07 41.17
CA PHE A 103 5.46 -29.71 39.86
C PHE A 103 6.74 -29.42 39.05
N VAL A 104 7.15 -28.15 38.99
CA VAL A 104 8.40 -27.70 38.34
C VAL A 104 9.61 -28.41 38.96
N SER A 105 9.67 -28.54 40.29
CA SER A 105 10.77 -29.25 40.97
C SER A 105 10.80 -30.75 40.66
N LEU A 106 9.65 -31.38 40.39
CA LEU A 106 9.58 -32.78 40.00
C LEU A 106 10.01 -32.99 38.54
N LEU A 107 9.61 -32.08 37.65
CA LEU A 107 9.91 -32.16 36.22
C LEU A 107 11.37 -31.87 35.89
N TRP A 108 12.01 -30.94 36.61
CA TRP A 108 13.39 -30.51 36.38
C TRP A 108 14.39 -30.88 37.49
N GLY A 109 13.96 -31.60 38.53
CA GLY A 109 14.84 -32.07 39.61
C GLY A 109 15.68 -33.29 39.21
N ASP A 110 16.73 -33.59 40.00
CA ASP A 110 17.78 -34.62 39.79
C ASP A 110 17.28 -36.08 39.71
N ASN A 111 16.38 -36.41 38.77
CA ASN A 111 16.09 -37.79 38.38
C ASN A 111 16.77 -38.08 37.03
N ASP A 112 17.87 -38.83 37.10
CA ASP A 112 18.61 -39.49 36.02
C ASP A 112 18.97 -38.66 34.75
N PRO A 113 20.24 -38.22 34.57
CA PRO A 113 20.69 -37.46 33.40
C PRO A 113 20.63 -38.26 32.08
N ALA A 114 20.32 -39.56 32.14
CA ALA A 114 20.20 -40.44 30.97
C ALA A 114 18.94 -40.17 30.12
N CYS A 115 17.88 -39.58 30.70
CA CYS A 115 16.59 -39.42 30.02
C CYS A 115 16.59 -38.26 29.00
N LEU A 116 17.34 -37.18 29.24
CA LEU A 116 17.38 -36.00 28.36
C LEU A 116 18.53 -36.03 27.34
N CYS A 117 19.53 -36.89 27.53
CA CYS A 117 20.74 -36.91 26.69
C CYS A 117 20.73 -37.94 25.55
N SER A 118 19.75 -38.86 25.48
CA SER A 118 19.85 -40.03 24.59
C SER A 118 18.83 -40.17 23.44
N SER A 119 17.88 -39.26 23.23
CA SER A 119 17.10 -39.27 21.98
C SER A 119 16.49 -37.94 21.60
N SER A 120 16.85 -37.44 20.42
CA SER A 120 16.32 -36.23 19.76
C SER A 120 14.89 -36.40 19.21
N HIS A 121 14.03 -37.17 19.89
CA HIS A 121 12.69 -37.49 19.40
C HIS A 121 11.61 -36.83 20.27
N VAL A 122 10.67 -36.13 19.63
CA VAL A 122 9.55 -35.41 20.28
C VAL A 122 8.72 -36.33 21.18
N ASP A 123 8.62 -37.62 20.84
CA ASP A 123 7.86 -38.63 21.58
C ASP A 123 8.47 -38.92 22.97
N SER A 124 9.79 -38.81 23.17
CA SER A 124 10.42 -39.08 24.48
C SER A 124 10.18 -37.97 25.50
N GLU A 125 9.96 -36.72 25.06
CA GLU A 125 9.60 -35.62 25.97
C GLU A 125 8.18 -35.79 26.53
N TRP A 126 7.22 -36.17 25.69
CA TRP A 126 5.84 -36.42 26.12
C TRP A 126 5.76 -37.60 27.09
N GLU A 127 6.44 -38.69 26.80
CA GLU A 127 6.48 -39.86 27.70
C GLU A 127 7.11 -39.53 29.06
N SER A 128 8.16 -38.71 29.08
CA SER A 128 8.79 -38.25 30.33
C SER A 128 7.84 -37.37 31.16
N PHE A 129 7.17 -36.41 30.51
CA PHE A 129 6.16 -35.57 31.15
C PHE A 129 4.98 -36.40 31.69
N SER A 130 4.45 -37.30 30.87
CA SER A 130 3.37 -38.22 31.25
C SER A 130 3.80 -39.13 32.41
N TYR A 131 5.05 -39.59 32.42
CA TYR A 131 5.59 -40.43 33.48
C TYR A 131 5.67 -39.69 34.82
N GLU A 132 6.15 -38.44 34.86
CA GLU A 132 6.22 -37.68 36.12
C GLU A 132 4.81 -37.35 36.68
N ILE A 133 3.82 -37.05 35.82
CA ILE A 133 2.43 -36.91 36.26
C ILE A 133 1.85 -38.25 36.73
N SER A 134 2.12 -39.34 36.01
CA SER A 134 1.68 -40.69 36.43
C SER A 134 2.33 -41.12 37.75
N LYS A 135 3.60 -40.75 37.98
CA LYS A 135 4.32 -41.00 39.23
C LYS A 135 3.74 -40.20 40.40
N ALA A 136 3.23 -38.99 40.15
CA ALA A 136 2.44 -38.27 41.14
C ALA A 136 1.13 -39.01 41.47
N CYS A 137 0.52 -39.69 40.49
CA CYS A 137 -0.64 -40.57 40.71
C CYS A 137 -0.25 -41.86 41.48
N THR A 138 0.91 -42.47 41.21
CA THR A 138 1.34 -43.71 41.90
C THR A 138 1.98 -43.45 43.25
N LYS A 139 2.47 -42.25 43.56
CA LYS A 139 2.83 -41.91 44.97
C LYS A 139 1.60 -41.92 45.89
N TYR A 140 0.41 -41.85 45.31
CA TYR A 140 -0.88 -42.07 45.94
C TYR A 140 -1.32 -43.56 45.93
N GLU A 141 -0.80 -44.38 45.00
CA GLU A 141 -1.03 -45.84 44.93
C GLU A 141 0.24 -46.67 45.30
N ARG A 142 0.33 -47.23 46.51
CA ARG A 142 1.45 -48.09 46.93
C ARG A 142 1.73 -49.24 45.91
N ILE A 143 3.00 -49.35 45.50
CA ILE A 143 3.54 -50.28 44.48
C ILE A 143 3.45 -51.76 44.90
N LEU A 144 3.06 -52.64 43.95
CA LEU A 144 3.52 -54.03 43.86
C LEU A 144 4.37 -54.18 42.57
N PRO A 145 5.60 -54.72 42.61
CA PRO A 145 6.44 -54.84 41.42
C PRO A 145 6.01 -56.00 40.53
N THR A 146 5.62 -55.73 39.29
CA THR A 146 5.43 -56.74 38.24
C THR A 146 6.78 -57.11 37.62
N LYS A 147 7.15 -58.39 37.77
CA LYS A 147 8.33 -59.00 37.15
C LYS A 147 8.17 -59.01 35.62
N SER A 148 9.20 -58.57 34.89
CA SER A 148 9.28 -58.78 33.44
C SER A 148 9.66 -60.23 33.13
N SER A 149 8.79 -60.94 32.40
CA SER A 149 9.12 -62.22 31.78
C SER A 149 9.90 -61.96 30.49
N THR A 150 11.19 -62.27 30.49
CA THR A 150 12.02 -62.30 29.29
C THR A 150 11.68 -63.59 28.53
N SER A 151 10.92 -63.48 27.45
CA SER A 151 10.86 -64.54 26.43
C SER A 151 11.60 -64.06 25.19
N SER A 152 12.39 -64.93 24.58
CA SER A 152 13.12 -64.66 23.35
C SER A 152 12.14 -64.55 22.18
N SER A 153 11.75 -63.34 21.83
CA SER A 153 10.84 -63.07 20.71
C SER A 153 11.62 -63.03 19.39
N THR A 154 11.03 -63.56 18.31
CA THR A 154 11.62 -63.42 16.97
C THR A 154 11.58 -61.95 16.54
N ALA A 155 12.37 -61.54 15.54
CA ALA A 155 12.32 -60.16 15.03
C ALA A 155 10.92 -59.73 14.55
N TRP A 156 10.09 -60.70 14.15
CA TRP A 156 8.68 -60.48 13.78
C TRP A 156 7.78 -60.25 15.00
N ASP A 157 7.94 -61.07 16.04
CA ASP A 157 7.23 -60.87 17.31
C ASP A 157 7.65 -59.55 17.96
N PHE A 158 8.93 -59.20 17.92
CA PHE A 158 9.43 -57.89 18.34
C PHE A 158 8.81 -56.74 17.52
N LEU A 159 8.62 -56.91 16.21
CA LEU A 159 7.96 -55.91 15.37
C LEU A 159 6.48 -55.76 15.73
N ILE A 160 5.74 -56.86 15.89
CA ILE A 160 4.32 -56.85 16.26
C ILE A 160 4.12 -56.23 17.65
N ASP A 161 4.99 -56.59 18.60
CA ASP A 161 4.98 -56.06 19.97
C ASP A 161 5.64 -54.66 20.07
N SER A 162 6.19 -54.14 18.97
CA SER A 162 6.85 -52.84 18.97
C SER A 162 5.83 -51.70 19.15
N LYS A 163 6.24 -50.68 19.91
CA LYS A 163 5.47 -49.42 20.06
C LYS A 163 5.17 -48.78 18.70
N TYR A 164 6.08 -48.90 17.74
CA TYR A 164 5.91 -48.35 16.39
C TYR A 164 4.77 -49.04 15.64
N HIS A 165 4.71 -50.38 15.66
CA HIS A 165 3.64 -51.12 14.99
C HIS A 165 2.26 -50.86 15.62
N ALA A 166 2.19 -50.80 16.95
CA ALA A 166 0.97 -50.43 17.66
C ALA A 166 0.49 -49.01 17.29
N GLN A 167 1.40 -48.04 17.18
CA GLN A 167 1.07 -46.68 16.73
C GLN A 167 0.69 -46.61 15.25
N TYR A 168 1.37 -47.39 14.39
CA TYR A 168 1.07 -47.47 12.97
C TYR A 168 -0.35 -48.02 12.72
N CYS A 169 -0.73 -49.08 13.43
CA CYS A 169 -2.09 -49.65 13.35
C CYS A 169 -3.16 -48.67 13.84
N LYS A 170 -2.88 -47.86 14.86
CA LYS A 170 -3.79 -46.80 15.34
C LYS A 170 -3.90 -45.59 14.38
N ARG A 171 -2.89 -45.34 13.54
CA ARG A 171 -2.83 -44.19 12.63
C ARG A 171 -3.35 -44.47 11.21
N SER A 172 -3.48 -45.74 10.82
CA SER A 172 -3.97 -46.10 9.49
C SER A 172 -5.49 -45.89 9.38
N PRO A 173 -5.98 -45.09 8.41
CA PRO A 173 -7.42 -44.87 8.19
C PRO A 173 -8.15 -46.08 7.57
N ILE A 174 -7.48 -47.22 7.37
CA ILE A 174 -8.07 -48.44 6.82
C ILE A 174 -8.83 -49.17 7.94
N SER A 175 -10.00 -48.64 8.30
CA SER A 175 -11.01 -49.30 9.14
C SER A 175 -11.75 -50.45 8.41
N GLY A 176 -11.05 -51.20 7.54
CA GLY A 176 -11.68 -52.17 6.62
C GLY A 176 -11.12 -53.58 6.64
N THR A 177 -9.95 -53.83 7.26
CA THR A 177 -9.35 -55.17 7.27
C THR A 177 -8.82 -55.52 8.65
N SER A 178 -9.71 -56.04 9.47
CA SER A 178 -9.42 -56.93 10.59
C SER A 178 -8.69 -58.18 10.08
N PHE A 179 -7.36 -58.19 10.19
CA PHE A 179 -6.52 -59.39 10.21
C PHE A 179 -5.47 -59.05 11.28
N LEU A 180 -5.30 -59.68 12.45
CA LEU A 180 -5.64 -60.97 13.05
C LEU A 180 -5.51 -60.80 14.60
N PRO A 181 -5.35 -61.87 15.37
CA PRO A 181 -6.28 -62.42 16.35
C PRO A 181 -6.31 -61.65 17.68
N MET A 182 -7.52 -61.56 18.22
CA MET A 182 -7.80 -61.22 19.62
C MET A 182 -7.12 -62.26 20.53
N SER A 183 -5.92 -61.98 21.05
CA SER A 183 -5.43 -62.70 22.22
C SER A 183 -6.09 -62.07 23.44
N TYR A 184 -7.18 -62.70 23.89
CA TYR A 184 -7.69 -62.46 25.24
C TYR A 184 -6.69 -63.03 26.24
N GLY A 185 -5.62 -62.27 26.50
CA GLY A 185 -4.80 -62.42 27.69
C GLY A 185 -5.53 -61.76 28.85
N THR A 186 -6.52 -62.43 29.43
CA THR A 186 -7.09 -62.06 30.73
C THR A 186 -6.03 -62.25 31.82
N SER A 187 -5.09 -61.31 31.95
CA SER A 187 -4.36 -61.12 33.20
C SER A 187 -5.11 -60.07 34.01
N SER A 188 -6.02 -60.56 34.84
CA SER A 188 -6.64 -59.82 35.94
C SER A 188 -5.53 -59.22 36.81
N ILE A 189 -5.27 -57.92 36.65
CA ILE A 189 -4.64 -57.10 37.69
C ILE A 189 -5.79 -56.42 38.40
N GLY A 190 -6.25 -57.03 39.50
CA GLY A 190 -7.26 -56.43 40.35
C GLY A 190 -6.70 -55.15 40.98
N PHE A 191 -7.32 -54.01 40.66
CA PHE A 191 -7.16 -52.79 41.47
C PHE A 191 -7.98 -52.97 42.76
N PRO A 192 -7.39 -52.86 43.96
CA PRO A 192 -8.16 -52.92 45.18
C PRO A 192 -9.08 -51.69 45.28
N SER A 193 -10.34 -51.92 45.62
CA SER A 193 -11.27 -50.89 46.06
C SER A 193 -10.76 -50.22 47.35
N PHE A 194 -10.64 -48.89 47.35
CA PHE A 194 -10.17 -48.12 48.50
C PHE A 194 -11.22 -48.06 49.62
N LEU A 195 -10.82 -48.49 50.82
CA LEU A 195 -11.41 -48.08 52.10
C LEU A 195 -10.65 -46.85 52.60
N GLN A 196 -11.40 -45.89 53.13
CA GLN A 196 -10.96 -44.60 53.66
C GLN A 196 -9.85 -44.72 54.71
N ASP A 197 -8.80 -43.91 54.56
CA ASP A 197 -8.00 -43.41 55.70
C ASP A 197 -7.45 -42.01 55.33
N GLU A 198 -8.22 -40.97 55.64
CA GLU A 198 -7.96 -39.55 55.27
C GLU A 198 -6.88 -38.86 56.13
N HIS A 199 -6.05 -39.59 56.89
CA HIS A 199 -5.24 -38.99 57.96
C HIS A 199 -3.74 -38.77 57.66
N SER A 200 -3.36 -38.51 56.40
CA SER A 200 -2.02 -37.95 56.09
C SER A 200 -2.13 -36.61 55.36
N SER A 201 -1.45 -35.58 55.87
CA SER A 201 -1.40 -34.23 55.27
C SER A 201 -0.89 -34.25 53.82
N ASP A 202 -0.04 -35.23 53.50
CA ASP A 202 0.57 -35.38 52.18
C ASP A 202 -0.45 -35.90 51.14
N ALA A 203 -1.33 -36.83 51.52
CA ALA A 203 -2.37 -37.34 50.61
C ALA A 203 -3.36 -36.23 50.19
N ALA A 204 -3.76 -35.37 51.14
CA ALA A 204 -4.65 -34.24 50.86
C ALA A 204 -4.01 -33.20 49.91
N PHE A 205 -2.69 -32.98 50.03
CA PHE A 205 -1.94 -32.11 49.12
C PHE A 205 -1.93 -32.66 47.69
N TYR A 206 -1.61 -33.95 47.50
CA TYR A 206 -1.58 -34.58 46.18
C TYR A 206 -2.97 -34.68 45.54
N ILE A 207 -4.03 -34.98 46.30
CA ILE A 207 -5.40 -35.00 45.77
C ILE A 207 -5.79 -33.62 45.21
N ARG A 208 -5.46 -32.54 45.92
CA ARG A 208 -5.78 -31.17 45.47
C ARG A 208 -4.93 -30.76 44.26
N LEU A 209 -3.64 -31.09 44.25
CA LEU A 209 -2.76 -30.91 43.10
C LEU A 209 -3.31 -31.61 41.85
N MET A 210 -3.71 -32.87 41.98
CA MET A 210 -4.21 -33.68 40.86
C MET A 210 -5.57 -33.18 40.37
N ARG A 211 -6.46 -32.72 41.26
CA ARG A 211 -7.74 -32.11 40.88
C ARG A 211 -7.56 -30.81 40.09
N GLU A 212 -6.70 -29.91 40.56
CA GLU A 212 -6.39 -28.68 39.81
C GLU A 212 -5.66 -29.00 38.49
N THR A 213 -4.79 -30.02 38.47
CA THR A 213 -4.13 -30.49 37.24
C THR A 213 -5.15 -31.04 36.23
N LEU A 214 -6.15 -31.81 36.69
CA LEU A 214 -7.22 -32.32 35.85
C LEU A 214 -8.03 -31.17 35.24
N ASP A 215 -8.51 -30.23 36.06
CA ASP A 215 -9.34 -29.10 35.58
C ASP A 215 -8.56 -28.21 34.58
N THR A 216 -7.27 -27.98 34.81
CA THR A 216 -6.42 -27.12 33.96
C THR A 216 -6.02 -27.78 32.64
N LEU A 217 -5.60 -29.04 32.67
CA LEU A 217 -5.28 -29.78 31.47
C LEU A 217 -6.54 -30.15 30.67
N HIS A 218 -7.69 -30.30 31.32
CA HIS A 218 -8.97 -30.43 30.62
C HIS A 218 -9.37 -29.15 29.88
N ALA A 219 -9.11 -27.96 30.45
CA ALA A 219 -9.30 -26.71 29.71
C ALA A 219 -8.42 -26.63 28.45
N LEU A 220 -7.18 -27.13 28.54
CA LEU A 220 -6.30 -27.24 27.38
C LEU A 220 -6.82 -28.28 26.37
N TYR A 221 -7.36 -29.40 26.82
CA TYR A 221 -7.98 -30.42 25.97
C TYR A 221 -9.13 -29.83 25.14
N GLU A 222 -10.05 -29.09 25.75
CA GLU A 222 -11.13 -28.40 25.04
C GLU A 222 -10.62 -27.30 24.09
N ASN A 223 -9.53 -26.62 24.43
CA ASN A 223 -8.87 -25.66 23.53
C ASN A 223 -8.29 -26.36 22.28
N LEU A 224 -7.63 -27.50 22.45
CA LEU A 224 -7.02 -28.26 21.35
C LEU A 224 -8.06 -28.89 20.42
N LYS A 225 -9.26 -29.22 20.92
CA LYS A 225 -10.40 -29.66 20.08
C LYS A 225 -10.76 -28.68 18.98
N LEU A 226 -10.53 -27.39 19.21
CA LEU A 226 -10.81 -26.33 18.24
C LEU A 226 -9.70 -26.15 17.20
N ASN A 227 -8.68 -27.01 17.17
CA ASN A 227 -7.64 -26.97 16.15
C ASN A 227 -7.48 -28.33 15.48
N VAL A 228 -7.89 -28.41 14.21
CA VAL A 228 -7.88 -29.66 13.43
C VAL A 228 -6.47 -30.25 13.29
N LEU A 229 -5.42 -29.42 13.28
CA LEU A 229 -4.03 -29.87 13.14
C LEU A 229 -3.49 -30.56 14.41
N ARG A 230 -4.10 -30.33 15.58
CA ARG A 230 -3.65 -30.85 16.88
C ARG A 230 -4.39 -32.12 17.32
N LYS A 231 -5.07 -32.82 16.40
CA LYS A 231 -5.85 -34.03 16.72
C LYS A 231 -5.00 -35.17 17.31
N GLN A 232 -3.74 -35.30 16.89
CA GLN A 232 -2.82 -36.32 17.44
C GLN A 232 -2.49 -36.02 18.91
N ASP A 233 -2.13 -34.78 19.20
CA ASP A 233 -1.85 -34.28 20.54
C ASP A 233 -3.05 -34.46 21.49
N LEU A 234 -4.25 -34.23 20.97
CA LEU A 234 -5.50 -34.40 21.70
C LEU A 234 -5.68 -35.85 22.20
N GLY A 235 -5.33 -36.85 21.38
CA GLY A 235 -5.39 -38.26 21.77
C GLY A 235 -4.37 -38.65 22.85
N CYS A 236 -3.15 -38.10 22.77
CA CYS A 236 -2.13 -38.26 23.81
C CYS A 236 -2.59 -37.67 25.15
N LEU A 237 -3.11 -36.45 25.12
CA LEU A 237 -3.61 -35.75 26.31
C LEU A 237 -4.83 -36.45 26.91
N ALA A 238 -5.77 -36.95 26.09
CA ALA A 238 -6.91 -37.74 26.55
C ALA A 238 -6.47 -38.98 27.34
N SER A 239 -5.43 -39.70 26.88
CA SER A 239 -4.91 -40.87 27.59
C SER A 239 -4.34 -40.53 28.97
N LEU A 240 -3.65 -39.39 29.10
CA LEU A 240 -3.13 -38.92 30.38
C LEU A 240 -4.27 -38.49 31.31
N LEU A 241 -5.21 -37.68 30.80
CA LEU A 241 -6.36 -37.19 31.56
C LEU A 241 -7.26 -38.32 32.04
N CYS A 242 -7.43 -39.39 31.24
CA CYS A 242 -8.19 -40.56 31.63
C CYS A 242 -7.54 -41.30 32.81
N ARG A 243 -6.19 -41.42 32.84
CA ARG A 243 -5.45 -42.01 33.98
C ARG A 243 -5.60 -41.15 35.24
N VAL A 244 -5.43 -39.83 35.10
CA VAL A 244 -5.59 -38.88 36.22
C VAL A 244 -7.02 -38.94 36.77
N ALA A 245 -8.04 -38.88 35.92
CA ALA A 245 -9.44 -38.96 36.32
C ALA A 245 -9.78 -40.31 37.00
N SER A 246 -9.23 -41.42 36.48
CA SER A 246 -9.39 -42.74 37.09
C SER A 246 -8.79 -42.80 38.50
N SER A 247 -7.59 -42.24 38.69
CA SER A 247 -6.94 -42.20 40.01
C SER A 247 -7.67 -41.31 41.04
N LEU A 248 -8.45 -40.33 40.57
CA LEU A 248 -9.29 -39.45 41.40
C LEU A 248 -10.71 -40.00 41.64
N GLY A 249 -11.10 -41.09 40.96
CA GLY A 249 -12.47 -41.62 41.01
C GLY A 249 -13.51 -40.81 40.23
N GLU A 250 -13.08 -39.88 39.37
CA GLU A 250 -13.97 -38.97 38.61
C GLU A 250 -14.53 -39.66 37.35
N SER A 251 -15.55 -40.49 37.55
CA SER A 251 -16.19 -41.32 36.52
C SER A 251 -16.72 -40.59 35.28
N SER A 252 -17.28 -39.39 35.47
CA SER A 252 -17.85 -38.56 34.41
C SER A 252 -16.80 -38.09 33.40
N TYR A 253 -15.59 -37.79 33.86
CA TYR A 253 -14.46 -37.41 33.01
C TYR A 253 -13.96 -38.60 32.19
N VAL A 254 -13.89 -39.80 32.79
CA VAL A 254 -13.50 -41.03 32.09
C VAL A 254 -14.48 -41.34 30.95
N ASP A 255 -15.79 -41.32 31.22
CA ASP A 255 -16.82 -41.51 30.18
C ASP A 255 -16.68 -40.47 29.05
N TYR A 256 -16.44 -39.20 29.41
CA TYR A 256 -16.26 -38.12 28.44
C TYR A 256 -15.11 -38.37 27.45
N TYR A 257 -13.92 -38.73 27.95
CA TYR A 257 -12.78 -39.02 27.07
C TYR A 257 -12.97 -40.30 26.25
N CYS A 258 -13.65 -41.32 26.80
CA CYS A 258 -13.98 -42.54 26.08
C CYS A 258 -14.96 -42.29 24.92
N ARG A 259 -15.90 -41.35 25.06
CA ARG A 259 -16.79 -40.94 23.95
C ARG A 259 -16.04 -40.26 22.81
N ASP A 260 -15.05 -39.43 23.13
CA ASP A 260 -14.23 -38.76 22.12
C ASP A 260 -13.22 -39.72 21.44
N PHE A 261 -12.68 -40.69 22.18
CA PHE A 261 -11.64 -41.62 21.72
C PHE A 261 -11.91 -43.10 22.11
N PRO A 262 -12.89 -43.76 21.48
CA PRO A 262 -13.34 -45.10 21.88
C PRO A 262 -12.27 -46.21 21.72
N HIS A 263 -11.30 -46.04 20.81
CA HIS A 263 -10.29 -47.07 20.51
C HIS A 263 -8.98 -46.91 21.29
N ASN A 264 -8.76 -45.80 21.99
CA ASN A 264 -7.48 -45.50 22.66
C ASN A 264 -7.49 -45.80 24.17
N LEU A 265 -8.65 -46.03 24.78
CA LEU A 265 -8.85 -46.00 26.24
C LEU A 265 -9.48 -47.30 26.81
N VAL A 266 -9.43 -48.42 26.10
CA VAL A 266 -10.29 -49.60 26.36
C VAL A 266 -9.90 -50.44 27.60
N ASP A 267 -8.75 -50.23 28.22
CA ASP A 267 -8.26 -51.12 29.32
C ASP A 267 -8.76 -50.75 30.74
N PHE A 268 -9.80 -49.92 30.89
CA PHE A 268 -10.29 -49.47 32.21
C PHE A 268 -11.68 -50.06 32.56
N HIS A 269 -11.74 -51.09 33.40
CA HIS A 269 -12.96 -51.62 34.05
C HIS A 269 -12.65 -51.92 35.53
N SER A 270 -13.48 -51.71 36.56
CA SER A 270 -14.93 -51.46 36.71
C SER A 270 -15.21 -50.27 37.65
N LEU A 271 -16.22 -49.46 37.35
CA LEU A 271 -16.63 -48.35 38.22
C LEU A 271 -17.66 -48.79 39.28
N ALA A 272 -17.30 -48.68 40.55
CA ALA A 272 -18.25 -48.70 41.66
C ALA A 272 -19.01 -47.37 41.74
N SER A 273 -20.31 -47.46 42.02
CA SER A 273 -21.23 -46.33 42.06
C SER A 273 -21.05 -45.46 43.32
N ALA A 274 -21.35 -44.17 43.14
CA ALA A 274 -21.70 -43.13 44.12
C ALA A 274 -20.56 -42.23 44.65
N THR A 275 -20.52 -41.00 44.12
CA THR A 275 -20.68 -39.72 44.84
C THR A 275 -20.89 -38.60 43.79
N ALA A 276 -21.43 -37.44 44.18
CA ALA A 276 -21.99 -36.41 43.29
C ALA A 276 -21.15 -36.13 42.02
N LEU A 277 -21.71 -36.44 40.83
CA LEU A 277 -21.01 -36.32 39.55
C LEU A 277 -20.76 -34.85 39.19
N LYS A 278 -19.49 -34.42 39.20
CA LYS A 278 -19.08 -33.16 38.54
C LYS A 278 -19.14 -33.40 37.02
N THR A 279 -20.00 -32.68 36.30
CA THR A 279 -20.04 -32.76 34.85
C THR A 279 -18.81 -32.08 34.25
N PRO A 280 -18.06 -32.74 33.34
CA PRO A 280 -16.92 -32.11 32.70
C PRO A 280 -17.38 -30.97 31.77
N PRO A 281 -16.70 -29.81 31.79
CA PRO A 281 -16.92 -28.73 30.84
C PRO A 281 -16.81 -29.24 29.39
N CYS A 282 -17.66 -28.74 28.49
CA CYS A 282 -17.64 -29.17 27.09
C CYS A 282 -18.00 -28.01 26.18
N LEU A 283 -17.02 -27.51 25.41
CA LEU A 283 -17.24 -26.36 24.54
C LEU A 283 -18.20 -26.68 23.40
N PHE A 284 -18.20 -27.90 22.85
CA PHE A 284 -19.14 -28.28 21.80
C PHE A 284 -20.59 -28.32 22.30
N ARG A 285 -20.82 -28.84 23.52
CA ARG A 285 -22.13 -28.77 24.18
C ARG A 285 -22.54 -27.32 24.43
N TRP A 286 -21.58 -26.49 24.87
CA TRP A 286 -21.83 -25.06 25.06
C TRP A 286 -22.22 -24.36 23.75
N PHE A 287 -21.52 -24.60 22.64
CA PHE A 287 -21.88 -24.03 21.33
C PHE A 287 -23.25 -24.51 20.86
N GLU A 288 -23.56 -25.80 21.00
CA GLU A 288 -24.86 -26.36 20.64
C GLU A 288 -26.00 -25.71 21.44
N ASN A 289 -25.85 -25.63 22.77
CA ASN A 289 -26.81 -24.97 23.65
C ASN A 289 -26.96 -23.47 23.33
N CYS A 290 -25.85 -22.78 23.04
CA CYS A 290 -25.87 -21.38 22.65
C CYS A 290 -26.62 -21.17 21.33
N LEU A 291 -26.47 -22.08 20.36
CA LEU A 291 -27.17 -21.99 19.07
C LEU A 291 -28.67 -22.29 19.21
N HIS A 292 -29.06 -23.20 20.10
CA HIS A 292 -30.47 -23.54 20.34
C HIS A 292 -31.22 -22.54 21.22
N HIS A 293 -30.57 -22.00 22.25
CA HIS A 293 -31.23 -21.25 23.33
C HIS A 293 -30.65 -19.85 23.56
N GLY A 294 -29.59 -19.46 22.84
CA GLY A 294 -28.88 -18.20 23.03
C GLY A 294 -27.87 -18.23 24.18
N CYS A 295 -27.02 -17.21 24.25
CA CYS A 295 -25.90 -17.17 25.21
C CYS A 295 -26.38 -17.01 26.67
N HIS A 296 -27.55 -16.42 26.92
CA HIS A 296 -28.07 -16.14 28.28
C HIS A 296 -28.62 -17.36 29.02
N LEU A 297 -29.01 -18.41 28.30
CA LEU A 297 -29.59 -19.64 28.86
C LEU A 297 -28.58 -20.79 28.92
N SER A 298 -27.34 -20.54 28.47
CA SER A 298 -26.30 -21.56 28.39
C SER A 298 -25.59 -21.74 29.72
N ASN A 299 -25.26 -22.98 30.07
CA ASN A 299 -24.57 -23.27 31.32
C ASN A 299 -23.13 -22.75 31.28
N LEU A 300 -22.80 -21.79 32.15
CA LEU A 300 -21.44 -21.25 32.26
C LEU A 300 -20.44 -22.29 32.78
N ASP A 301 -20.91 -23.36 33.42
CA ASP A 301 -20.07 -24.47 33.87
C ASP A 301 -19.50 -25.29 32.71
N ASP A 302 -20.06 -25.18 31.50
CA ASP A 302 -19.51 -25.82 30.30
C ASP A 302 -18.29 -25.06 29.73
N ILE A 303 -18.03 -23.82 30.17
CA ILE A 303 -16.83 -23.05 29.82
C ILE A 303 -15.74 -23.33 30.89
N PRO A 304 -14.56 -23.86 30.50
CA PRO A 304 -13.48 -24.08 31.46
C PRO A 304 -13.04 -22.78 32.14
N ALA A 305 -12.94 -22.77 33.47
CA ALA A 305 -12.61 -21.58 34.27
C ALA A 305 -11.30 -20.89 33.85
N LEU A 306 -10.33 -21.64 33.30
CA LEU A 306 -9.07 -21.09 32.79
C LEU A 306 -9.28 -20.13 31.61
N MET A 307 -10.32 -20.34 30.79
CA MET A 307 -10.65 -19.48 29.64
C MET A 307 -11.27 -18.14 30.05
N CYS A 308 -11.83 -18.05 31.26
CA CYS A 308 -12.39 -16.82 31.82
C CYS A 308 -11.31 -15.90 32.44
N LYS A 309 -10.05 -16.34 32.54
CA LYS A 309 -8.94 -15.50 33.03
C LYS A 309 -8.48 -14.52 31.96
N GLN A 310 -8.43 -13.22 32.28
CA GLN A 310 -8.09 -12.13 31.34
C GLN A 310 -6.71 -12.21 30.68
N LYS A 311 -5.75 -12.97 31.23
CA LYS A 311 -4.37 -13.07 30.71
C LYS A 311 -3.91 -14.50 30.38
N GLY A 312 -4.84 -15.44 30.21
CA GLY A 312 -4.50 -16.82 29.86
C GLY A 312 -4.01 -16.93 28.42
N SER A 313 -2.74 -17.27 28.22
CA SER A 313 -2.16 -17.50 26.89
C SER A 313 -2.38 -18.94 26.42
N ALA A 314 -2.40 -19.90 27.34
CA ALA A 314 -2.47 -21.34 27.02
C ALA A 314 -3.79 -21.74 26.33
N VAL A 315 -4.89 -21.11 26.73
CA VAL A 315 -6.25 -21.37 26.20
C VAL A 315 -6.80 -20.21 25.38
N SER A 316 -5.91 -19.36 24.87
CA SER A 316 -6.29 -18.15 24.13
C SER A 316 -7.06 -18.44 22.84
N TRP A 317 -6.81 -19.58 22.18
CA TRP A 317 -7.51 -19.98 20.95
C TRP A 317 -8.99 -20.24 21.22
N GLY A 318 -9.30 -21.10 22.19
CA GLY A 318 -10.67 -21.41 22.59
C GLY A 318 -11.39 -20.19 23.18
N ARG A 319 -10.69 -19.38 23.99
CA ARG A 319 -11.21 -18.10 24.50
C ARG A 319 -11.74 -17.20 23.38
N LYS A 320 -10.95 -17.00 22.31
CA LYS A 320 -11.32 -16.18 21.15
C LYS A 320 -12.56 -16.72 20.43
N VAL A 321 -12.60 -18.03 20.19
CA VAL A 321 -13.76 -18.64 19.52
C VAL A 321 -15.03 -18.49 20.36
N VAL A 322 -14.93 -18.75 21.66
CA VAL A 322 -16.04 -18.56 22.61
C VAL A 322 -16.49 -17.10 22.63
N SER A 323 -15.57 -16.13 22.62
CA SER A 323 -15.94 -14.71 22.61
C SER A 323 -16.67 -14.30 21.33
N PHE A 324 -16.26 -14.82 20.17
CA PHE A 324 -16.98 -14.56 18.90
C PHE A 324 -18.38 -15.14 18.91
N TYR A 325 -18.55 -16.38 19.40
CA TYR A 325 -19.86 -17.01 19.54
C TYR A 325 -20.76 -16.28 20.56
N SER A 326 -20.19 -15.87 21.70
CA SER A 326 -20.91 -15.06 22.69
C SER A 326 -21.43 -13.77 22.07
N LEU A 327 -20.60 -13.02 21.33
CA LEU A 327 -21.02 -11.78 20.68
C LEU A 327 -22.08 -12.00 19.60
N LEU A 328 -21.91 -13.01 18.76
CA LEU A 328 -22.87 -13.35 17.70
C LEU A 328 -24.26 -13.66 18.27
N LEU A 329 -24.29 -14.37 19.40
CA LEU A 329 -25.50 -14.89 20.03
C LEU A 329 -26.02 -13.98 21.16
N GLY A 330 -25.60 -12.71 21.16
CA GLY A 330 -26.24 -11.63 21.92
C GLY A 330 -25.68 -11.35 23.32
N ALA A 331 -24.48 -11.84 23.66
CA ALA A 331 -23.88 -11.56 24.97
C ALA A 331 -23.65 -10.06 25.19
N GLU A 332 -24.18 -9.52 26.28
CA GLU A 332 -23.93 -8.15 26.69
C GLU A 332 -22.45 -7.93 27.05
N ARG A 333 -21.94 -6.74 26.73
CA ARG A 333 -20.55 -6.35 26.95
C ARG A 333 -20.45 -5.35 28.09
N GLN A 334 -19.72 -5.70 29.15
CA GLN A 334 -19.36 -4.80 30.24
C GLN A 334 -17.85 -4.49 30.17
N GLY A 335 -17.51 -3.40 29.49
CA GLY A 335 -16.11 -3.08 29.20
C GLY A 335 -15.48 -4.08 28.21
N SER A 336 -14.43 -4.78 28.64
CA SER A 336 -13.76 -5.83 27.85
C SER A 336 -14.18 -7.26 28.23
N ASN A 337 -15.13 -7.41 29.17
CA ASN A 337 -15.66 -8.72 29.54
C ASN A 337 -17.08 -8.88 28.97
N LEU A 338 -17.40 -10.11 28.57
CA LEU A 338 -18.74 -10.50 28.12
C LEU A 338 -19.53 -11.11 29.27
N SER A 339 -20.86 -11.14 29.14
CA SER A 339 -21.76 -11.84 30.09
C SER A 339 -21.47 -13.34 30.24
N SER A 340 -20.75 -13.94 29.29
CA SER A 340 -20.21 -15.31 29.40
C SER A 340 -19.00 -15.45 30.32
N GLY A 341 -18.49 -14.35 30.89
CA GLY A 341 -17.29 -14.32 31.75
C GLY A 341 -15.97 -14.28 30.98
N VAL A 342 -16.02 -14.25 29.65
CA VAL A 342 -14.84 -14.28 28.78
C VAL A 342 -14.41 -12.88 28.37
N TYR A 343 -13.09 -12.66 28.33
CA TYR A 343 -12.49 -11.42 27.86
C TYR A 343 -12.53 -11.33 26.32
N CYS A 344 -12.88 -10.17 25.76
CA CYS A 344 -12.89 -9.91 24.33
C CYS A 344 -12.54 -8.45 24.01
N GLU A 345 -11.57 -8.24 23.14
CA GLU A 345 -11.30 -6.93 22.55
C GLU A 345 -12.13 -6.73 21.27
N VAL A 346 -12.50 -5.48 20.97
CA VAL A 346 -13.27 -5.11 19.78
C VAL A 346 -12.59 -3.93 19.11
N ALA A 347 -12.41 -4.01 17.78
CA ALA A 347 -11.77 -2.96 17.01
C ALA A 347 -12.69 -1.74 16.89
N ASN A 348 -12.09 -0.58 16.57
CA ASN A 348 -12.87 0.64 16.33
C ASN A 348 -13.71 0.49 15.05
N GLY A 349 -15.00 0.82 15.15
CA GLY A 349 -15.93 0.81 14.02
C GLY A 349 -17.39 0.77 14.51
N SER A 350 -18.31 1.17 13.65
CA SER A 350 -19.74 1.07 13.90
C SER A 350 -20.21 -0.35 13.66
N ALA A 351 -21.17 -0.78 14.47
CA ALA A 351 -21.83 -2.06 14.32
C ALA A 351 -23.32 -1.90 14.65
N ARG A 352 -24.16 -2.28 13.69
CA ARG A 352 -25.63 -2.25 13.76
C ARG A 352 -26.18 -3.57 14.28
N ASN A 353 -25.48 -4.67 13.97
CA ASN A 353 -25.90 -6.02 14.29
C ASN A 353 -24.82 -6.77 15.09
N THR A 354 -25.18 -7.93 15.66
CA THR A 354 -24.24 -8.78 16.40
C THR A 354 -23.18 -9.41 15.50
N GLU A 355 -23.49 -9.65 14.22
CA GLU A 355 -22.52 -10.17 13.24
C GLU A 355 -21.41 -9.16 12.95
N GLU A 356 -21.77 -7.88 12.79
CA GLU A 356 -20.83 -6.79 12.58
C GLU A 356 -19.90 -6.59 13.79
N LEU A 357 -20.45 -6.69 15.02
CA LEU A 357 -19.66 -6.66 16.26
C LEU A 357 -18.67 -7.83 16.32
N ALA A 358 -19.10 -9.02 15.91
CA ALA A 358 -18.23 -10.21 15.88
C ALA A 358 -17.08 -10.05 14.87
N VAL A 359 -17.31 -9.42 13.72
CA VAL A 359 -16.23 -9.09 12.76
C VAL A 359 -15.19 -8.17 13.40
N LEU A 360 -15.63 -7.10 14.07
CA LEU A 360 -14.72 -6.16 14.75
C LEU A 360 -13.95 -6.83 15.89
N ALA A 361 -14.56 -7.79 16.60
CA ALA A 361 -13.89 -8.59 17.61
C ALA A 361 -12.84 -9.53 17.00
N MET A 362 -13.15 -10.21 15.89
CA MET A 362 -12.20 -11.04 15.16
C MET A 362 -10.98 -10.22 14.71
N VAL A 363 -11.21 -8.99 14.23
CA VAL A 363 -10.11 -8.08 13.83
C VAL A 363 -9.23 -7.67 15.01
N ALA A 364 -9.83 -7.29 16.14
CA ALA A 364 -9.06 -6.92 17.34
C ALA A 364 -8.21 -8.08 17.87
N GLU A 365 -8.76 -9.29 17.90
CA GLU A 365 -8.08 -10.49 18.36
C GLU A 365 -7.12 -11.10 17.30
N LYS A 366 -6.93 -10.41 16.16
CA LYS A 366 -6.09 -10.84 15.02
C LYS A 366 -6.48 -12.22 14.48
N PHE A 367 -7.77 -12.47 14.38
CA PHE A 367 -8.37 -13.72 13.91
C PHE A 367 -8.89 -13.56 12.49
N GLY A 368 -8.11 -14.04 11.51
CA GLY A 368 -8.40 -13.92 10.09
C GLY A 368 -9.04 -15.16 9.46
N ARG A 369 -9.16 -15.15 8.13
CA ARG A 369 -9.66 -16.30 7.34
C ARG A 369 -8.78 -17.54 7.49
N GLN A 370 -7.46 -17.38 7.55
CA GLN A 370 -6.53 -18.50 7.77
C GLN A 370 -6.78 -19.19 9.11
N GLN A 371 -7.10 -18.42 10.16
CA GLN A 371 -7.43 -18.97 11.48
C GLN A 371 -8.78 -19.69 11.46
N LEU A 372 -9.77 -19.19 10.72
CA LEU A 372 -11.06 -19.88 10.52
C LEU A 372 -10.91 -21.23 9.82
N ASP A 373 -9.91 -21.41 8.96
CA ASP A 373 -9.62 -22.67 8.27
C ASP A 373 -9.09 -23.76 9.22
N LEU A 374 -8.50 -23.38 10.36
CA LEU A 374 -7.99 -24.32 11.38
C LEU A 374 -9.08 -24.86 12.31
N LEU A 375 -10.24 -24.21 12.36
CA LEU A 375 -11.36 -24.61 13.21
C LEU A 375 -12.08 -25.84 12.62
N PRO A 376 -12.68 -26.70 13.48
CA PRO A 376 -13.61 -27.72 13.02
C PRO A 376 -14.73 -27.08 12.19
N ILE A 377 -15.11 -27.74 11.08
CA ILE A 377 -16.02 -27.14 10.09
C ILE A 377 -17.36 -26.71 10.70
N GLY A 378 -17.93 -27.47 11.64
CA GLY A 378 -19.17 -27.12 12.32
C GLY A 378 -19.07 -25.81 13.12
N VAL A 379 -17.89 -25.54 13.71
CA VAL A 379 -17.64 -24.30 14.45
C VAL A 379 -17.31 -23.14 13.51
N SER A 380 -16.52 -23.40 12.47
CA SER A 380 -16.12 -22.40 11.46
C SER A 380 -17.31 -21.88 10.65
N LEU A 381 -18.28 -22.75 10.34
CA LEU A 381 -19.41 -22.45 9.47
C LEU A 381 -20.24 -21.26 9.96
N VAL A 382 -20.56 -21.21 11.26
CA VAL A 382 -21.37 -20.13 11.85
C VAL A 382 -20.64 -18.78 11.74
N LEU A 383 -19.34 -18.77 12.05
CA LEU A 383 -18.51 -17.56 11.95
C LEU A 383 -18.38 -17.08 10.51
N ARG A 384 -18.19 -18.01 9.55
CA ARG A 384 -18.15 -17.68 8.12
C ARG A 384 -19.48 -17.17 7.59
N HIS A 385 -20.60 -17.71 8.06
CA HIS A 385 -21.93 -17.20 7.71
C HIS A 385 -22.13 -15.76 8.19
N ALA A 386 -21.66 -15.43 9.41
CA ALA A 386 -21.67 -14.05 9.89
C ALA A 386 -20.82 -13.11 9.01
N LEU A 387 -19.64 -13.56 8.58
CA LEU A 387 -18.82 -12.80 7.63
C LEU A 387 -19.51 -12.58 6.28
N ASP A 388 -20.19 -13.60 5.76
CA ASP A 388 -20.89 -13.52 4.47
C ASP A 388 -22.08 -12.56 4.53
N LYS A 389 -22.85 -12.58 5.63
CA LYS A 389 -23.92 -11.60 5.89
C LYS A 389 -23.39 -10.16 5.95
N CYS A 390 -22.23 -9.96 6.58
CA CYS A 390 -21.56 -8.65 6.62
C CYS A 390 -20.99 -8.21 5.26
N ARG A 391 -20.84 -9.11 4.29
CA ARG A 391 -20.24 -8.83 2.97
C ARG A 391 -21.14 -8.02 2.05
N GLU A 392 -22.46 -8.18 2.20
CA GLU A 392 -23.45 -7.49 1.38
C GLU A 392 -23.40 -5.97 1.59
N SER A 393 -23.32 -5.53 2.85
CA SER A 393 -23.32 -4.11 3.21
C SER A 393 -22.45 -3.79 4.45
N PRO A 394 -21.11 -3.84 4.34
CA PRO A 394 -20.25 -3.46 5.45
C PRO A 394 -20.30 -1.93 5.71
N PRO A 395 -20.28 -1.48 6.99
CA PRO A 395 -20.16 -0.06 7.35
C PRO A 395 -18.88 0.63 6.85
N ASP A 396 -18.99 1.90 6.46
CA ASP A 396 -17.89 2.69 5.86
C ASP A 396 -16.75 3.05 6.85
N ASP A 397 -17.00 3.01 8.15
CA ASP A 397 -16.05 3.41 9.19
C ASP A 397 -15.13 2.29 9.67
N TRP A 398 -15.25 1.11 9.06
CA TRP A 398 -14.44 -0.05 9.41
C TRP A 398 -12.94 0.11 9.09
N PRO A 399 -12.07 -0.57 9.86
CA PRO A 399 -10.64 -0.60 9.60
C PRO A 399 -10.34 -1.53 8.41
N ALA A 400 -9.25 -1.26 7.68
CA ALA A 400 -8.88 -2.03 6.49
C ALA A 400 -8.86 -3.57 6.68
N PRO A 401 -8.36 -4.12 7.82
CA PRO A 401 -8.40 -5.56 8.06
C PRO A 401 -9.82 -6.16 8.15
N ALA A 402 -10.83 -5.38 8.54
CA ALA A 402 -12.22 -5.86 8.59
C ALA A 402 -12.79 -6.11 7.20
N TYR A 403 -12.51 -5.20 6.25
CA TYR A 403 -12.92 -5.37 4.85
C TYR A 403 -12.23 -6.57 4.20
N VAL A 404 -10.95 -6.80 4.50
CA VAL A 404 -10.23 -7.99 4.00
C VAL A 404 -10.80 -9.27 4.62
N LEU A 405 -11.10 -9.27 5.92
CA LEU A 405 -11.72 -10.42 6.59
C LEU A 405 -13.06 -10.80 5.95
N VAL A 406 -13.89 -9.82 5.61
CA VAL A 406 -15.19 -10.02 4.96
C VAL A 406 -15.08 -10.36 3.46
N GLY A 407 -13.92 -10.12 2.83
CA GLY A 407 -13.70 -10.42 1.41
C GLY A 407 -14.20 -9.30 0.49
N ARG A 408 -13.98 -8.06 0.93
CA ARG A 408 -14.22 -6.79 0.22
C ARG A 408 -12.91 -5.99 0.15
N GLU A 409 -11.90 -6.55 -0.50
CA GLU A 409 -10.58 -5.91 -0.67
C GLU A 409 -10.67 -4.60 -1.49
N ASP A 410 -11.71 -4.46 -2.31
CA ASP A 410 -12.07 -3.22 -3.03
C ASP A 410 -12.25 -2.03 -2.08
N LEU A 411 -12.94 -2.22 -0.94
CA LEU A 411 -13.15 -1.17 0.05
C LEU A 411 -11.90 -0.91 0.90
N ALA A 412 -11.13 -1.96 1.20
CA ALA A 412 -9.87 -1.85 1.93
C ALA A 412 -8.85 -0.97 1.16
N THR A 413 -8.75 -1.17 -0.16
CA THR A 413 -7.83 -0.41 -1.02
C THR A 413 -8.25 1.05 -1.17
N ALA A 414 -9.55 1.36 -1.23
CA ALA A 414 -10.05 2.73 -1.26
C ALA A 414 -9.70 3.53 0.00
N LYS A 415 -9.84 2.92 1.20
CA LYS A 415 -9.45 3.55 2.47
C LYS A 415 -7.96 3.85 2.55
N MET A 416 -7.11 2.94 2.08
CA MET A 416 -5.66 3.17 2.03
C MET A 416 -5.25 4.18 0.96
N GLY A 417 -5.96 4.23 -0.17
CA GLY A 417 -5.76 5.24 -1.22
C GLY A 417 -5.98 6.67 -0.72
N SER A 418 -6.91 6.87 0.22
CA SER A 418 -7.10 8.16 0.89
C SER A 418 -5.99 8.50 1.88
N ALA A 419 -5.45 7.50 2.60
CA ALA A 419 -4.35 7.69 3.56
C ALA A 419 -2.98 7.94 2.87
N ARG A 420 -2.79 7.43 1.65
CA ARG A 420 -1.60 7.71 0.83
C ARG A 420 -1.43 9.18 0.43
N LYS A 421 -2.48 10.01 0.56
CA LYS A 421 -2.35 11.46 0.37
C LYS A 421 -1.59 12.17 1.49
N GLU A 422 -1.38 11.54 2.65
CA GLU A 422 -0.79 12.20 3.82
C GLU A 422 0.53 11.59 4.30
N THR A 423 0.87 10.36 3.93
CA THR A 423 2.15 9.74 4.34
C THR A 423 2.79 8.98 3.17
N GLY A 424 3.95 9.47 2.75
CA GLY A 424 4.79 8.81 1.75
C GLY A 424 5.34 7.48 2.27
N PHE A 425 5.44 6.50 1.35
CA PHE A 425 6.08 5.19 1.54
C PHE A 425 5.62 4.37 2.75
N GLY A 426 4.42 3.77 2.64
CA GLY A 426 4.01 2.65 3.49
C GLY A 426 4.10 1.32 2.73
N ASN A 427 4.91 0.39 3.23
CA ASN A 427 5.10 -0.96 2.68
C ASN A 427 3.76 -1.70 2.46
N ASN A 428 3.57 -2.25 1.26
CA ASN A 428 2.40 -3.06 0.89
C ASN A 428 2.38 -4.46 1.57
N ASP A 429 3.39 -4.79 2.37
CA ASP A 429 3.60 -6.14 2.93
C ASP A 429 2.52 -6.58 3.94
N ASN A 430 1.72 -5.65 4.44
CA ASN A 430 0.69 -5.95 5.44
C ASN A 430 -0.64 -6.45 4.84
N LEU A 431 -0.91 -6.23 3.54
CA LEU A 431 -2.19 -6.66 2.94
C LEU A 431 -2.08 -8.06 2.33
N THR A 432 -0.94 -8.38 1.72
CA THR A 432 -0.64 -9.70 1.13
C THR A 432 -0.53 -10.81 2.17
N SER A 433 -0.17 -10.49 3.42
CA SER A 433 -0.14 -11.48 4.51
C SER A 433 -1.52 -11.86 5.06
N ILE A 434 -2.57 -11.05 4.80
CA ILE A 434 -3.93 -11.27 5.30
C ILE A 434 -4.81 -12.00 4.26
N SER A 435 -4.54 -11.81 2.97
CA SER A 435 -5.21 -12.53 1.88
C SER A 435 -4.74 -13.98 1.79
N VAL A 436 -5.68 -14.92 1.68
CA VAL A 436 -5.36 -16.36 1.66
C VAL A 436 -4.83 -16.76 0.27
N PRO A 437 -3.73 -17.54 0.17
CA PRO A 437 -3.10 -17.89 -1.12
C PRO A 437 -4.06 -18.54 -2.14
N TYR A 438 -5.05 -19.30 -1.67
CA TYR A 438 -6.04 -19.93 -2.55
C TYR A 438 -7.16 -18.99 -3.02
N MET A 439 -7.14 -17.69 -2.72
CA MET A 439 -8.07 -16.72 -3.32
C MET A 439 -7.38 -15.81 -4.36
N LEU A 440 -6.07 -15.95 -4.57
CA LEU A 440 -5.31 -15.16 -5.55
C LEU A 440 -5.86 -15.30 -6.98
N HIS A 441 -6.25 -16.51 -7.38
CA HIS A 441 -6.90 -16.81 -8.66
C HIS A 441 -8.32 -16.24 -8.86
N LEU A 442 -8.93 -15.61 -7.84
CA LEU A 442 -10.20 -14.88 -7.97
C LEU A 442 -10.00 -13.36 -8.01
N GLN A 443 -8.76 -12.87 -7.92
CA GLN A 443 -8.49 -11.45 -8.13
C GLN A 443 -8.74 -11.10 -9.60
N PRO A 444 -9.33 -9.92 -9.90
CA PRO A 444 -9.30 -9.39 -11.25
C PRO A 444 -7.83 -9.35 -11.67
N VAL A 445 -7.52 -9.83 -12.87
CA VAL A 445 -6.19 -9.65 -13.46
C VAL A 445 -5.87 -8.16 -13.36
N THR A 446 -5.01 -7.76 -12.41
CA THR A 446 -4.38 -6.46 -12.45
C THR A 446 -3.48 -6.51 -13.66
N VAL A 447 -4.04 -6.06 -14.79
CA VAL A 447 -3.28 -5.85 -16.01
C VAL A 447 -2.14 -4.92 -15.59
N PRO A 448 -0.87 -5.33 -15.73
CA PRO A 448 0.25 -4.51 -15.32
C PRO A 448 0.08 -3.13 -15.95
N THR A 449 0.20 -2.09 -15.13
CA THR A 449 0.36 -0.73 -15.63
C THR A 449 1.49 -0.74 -16.65
N ALA A 450 1.27 -0.07 -17.78
CA ALA A 450 2.03 -0.20 -19.02
C ALA A 450 3.53 0.18 -18.96
N SER A 451 4.15 0.30 -17.78
CA SER A 451 5.60 0.41 -17.64
C SER A 451 6.32 -0.94 -17.84
N ASP A 452 5.63 -2.07 -17.66
CA ASP A 452 6.31 -3.38 -17.51
C ASP A 452 6.05 -4.38 -18.66
N VAL A 453 5.44 -3.94 -19.77
CA VAL A 453 5.34 -4.80 -20.97
C VAL A 453 6.45 -4.43 -21.94
N PRO A 454 7.44 -5.31 -22.20
CA PRO A 454 8.39 -5.08 -23.28
C PRO A 454 7.61 -4.99 -24.58
N THR A 455 7.93 -3.98 -25.39
CA THR A 455 7.22 -3.50 -26.59
C THR A 455 7.13 -4.53 -27.74
N SER A 456 7.39 -5.82 -27.48
CA SER A 456 7.73 -6.83 -28.48
C SER A 456 6.60 -7.78 -28.87
N GLU A 457 5.42 -7.77 -28.24
CA GLU A 457 4.43 -8.86 -28.46
C GLU A 457 3.11 -8.47 -29.16
N VAL A 458 2.90 -7.22 -29.59
CA VAL A 458 1.59 -6.81 -30.17
C VAL A 458 1.60 -6.57 -31.69
N LEU A 459 2.72 -6.66 -32.41
CA LEU A 459 2.74 -6.35 -33.85
C LEU A 459 3.55 -7.36 -34.70
N ASN A 460 3.11 -8.61 -34.71
CA ASN A 460 3.44 -9.54 -35.79
C ASN A 460 2.30 -9.55 -36.82
N SER A 461 2.17 -8.46 -37.59
CA SER A 461 1.54 -8.49 -38.90
C SER A 461 2.63 -8.23 -39.94
N GLU A 462 2.89 -9.21 -40.78
CA GLU A 462 3.79 -9.10 -41.93
C GLU A 462 3.22 -8.06 -42.91
N ASP A 463 3.73 -6.83 -42.86
CA ASP A 463 3.55 -5.84 -43.91
C ASP A 463 4.89 -5.15 -44.19
N THR A 464 5.21 -5.07 -45.48
CA THR A 464 6.48 -4.70 -46.11
C THR A 464 6.84 -3.21 -46.00
N ASP A 465 6.98 -2.68 -44.78
CA ASP A 465 7.48 -1.30 -44.55
C ASP A 465 8.43 -1.22 -43.33
N ALA A 466 9.24 -2.27 -43.15
CA ALA A 466 10.12 -2.49 -42.00
C ALA A 466 11.28 -1.49 -41.83
N VAL A 467 11.44 -0.51 -42.73
CA VAL A 467 12.51 0.52 -42.66
C VAL A 467 12.09 1.75 -41.82
N TYR A 468 10.80 1.93 -41.54
CA TYR A 468 10.26 3.05 -40.73
C TYR A 468 9.83 2.67 -39.30
N ARG A 469 10.29 1.52 -38.79
CA ARG A 469 10.05 1.14 -37.38
C ARG A 469 10.96 1.99 -36.47
N SER A 470 10.31 2.74 -35.56
CA SER A 470 10.87 3.56 -34.46
C SER A 470 11.13 5.06 -34.68
N VAL A 471 10.42 5.75 -35.58
CA VAL A 471 10.38 7.22 -35.50
C VAL A 471 9.48 7.62 -34.32
N GLU A 472 10.07 8.22 -33.29
CA GLU A 472 9.36 8.79 -32.15
C GLU A 472 8.48 9.97 -32.63
N ASP A 473 7.17 9.76 -32.66
CA ASP A 473 6.15 10.74 -33.01
C ASP A 473 5.52 11.42 -31.79
N GLY A 474 5.86 10.95 -30.58
CA GLY A 474 5.48 11.49 -29.29
C GLY A 474 4.10 11.03 -28.80
N MET A 475 3.48 10.06 -29.48
CA MET A 475 2.15 9.52 -29.18
C MET A 475 2.18 8.01 -28.91
N GLU A 476 3.36 7.44 -28.63
CA GLU A 476 3.60 6.00 -28.46
C GLU A 476 2.83 5.43 -27.27
N HIS A 477 2.83 6.18 -26.16
CA HIS A 477 2.28 5.80 -24.87
C HIS A 477 0.75 5.87 -24.82
N ILE A 478 0.07 6.34 -25.88
CA ILE A 478 -1.38 6.54 -25.82
C ILE A 478 -2.16 5.22 -25.76
N PHE A 479 -1.57 4.13 -26.26
CA PHE A 479 -2.18 2.80 -26.28
C PHE A 479 -2.01 2.09 -24.93
N THR A 480 -2.59 2.66 -23.87
CA THR A 480 -2.66 2.04 -22.55
C THR A 480 -3.85 1.07 -22.45
N SER A 481 -3.82 0.15 -21.46
CA SER A 481 -4.94 -0.75 -21.16
C SER A 481 -6.27 0.00 -21.00
N THR A 482 -6.26 1.17 -20.37
CA THR A 482 -7.46 2.02 -20.20
C THR A 482 -8.02 2.52 -21.53
N THR A 483 -7.15 2.93 -22.47
CA THR A 483 -7.62 3.38 -23.80
C THR A 483 -8.16 2.22 -24.64
N GLN A 484 -7.59 1.03 -24.49
CA GLN A 484 -8.10 -0.19 -25.13
C GLN A 484 -9.47 -0.59 -24.59
N LEU A 485 -9.79 -0.34 -23.32
CA LEU A 485 -11.14 -0.55 -22.79
C LEU A 485 -12.18 0.37 -23.45
N ARG A 486 -11.81 1.60 -23.84
CA ARG A 486 -12.74 2.56 -24.47
C ARG A 486 -12.82 2.41 -25.98
N TYR A 487 -11.68 2.22 -26.65
CA TYR A 487 -11.56 2.26 -28.11
C TYR A 487 -10.88 1.02 -28.72
N GLY A 488 -10.67 -0.06 -27.96
CA GLY A 488 -9.94 -1.25 -28.44
C GLY A 488 -10.68 -2.07 -29.51
N ARG A 489 -11.96 -1.79 -29.76
CA ARG A 489 -12.75 -2.45 -30.83
C ARG A 489 -12.61 -1.77 -32.19
N ASP A 490 -12.04 -0.57 -32.24
CA ASP A 490 -11.86 0.17 -33.48
C ASP A 490 -10.46 0.79 -33.58
N LEU A 491 -10.15 1.35 -34.75
CA LEU A 491 -8.84 1.90 -35.06
C LEU A 491 -8.83 3.43 -34.95
N ARG A 492 -9.80 4.07 -34.26
CA ARG A 492 -9.88 5.54 -34.20
C ARG A 492 -8.61 6.17 -33.64
N LEU A 493 -8.05 5.59 -32.58
CA LEU A 493 -6.81 6.09 -31.99
C LEU A 493 -5.61 5.94 -32.94
N ASN A 494 -5.56 4.85 -33.71
CA ASN A 494 -4.55 4.66 -34.76
C ASN A 494 -4.69 5.71 -35.86
N GLU A 495 -5.92 6.00 -36.27
CA GLU A 495 -6.20 6.98 -37.32
C GLU A 495 -5.90 8.41 -36.86
N VAL A 496 -6.27 8.77 -35.63
CA VAL A 496 -5.92 10.08 -35.05
C VAL A 496 -4.42 10.25 -34.93
N ARG A 497 -3.69 9.22 -34.46
CA ARG A 497 -2.22 9.23 -34.42
C ARG A 497 -1.62 9.41 -35.82
N ARG A 498 -2.17 8.72 -36.83
CA ARG A 498 -1.75 8.85 -38.24
C ARG A 498 -1.98 10.28 -38.77
N LEU A 499 -3.13 10.89 -38.45
CA LEU A 499 -3.48 12.24 -38.89
C LEU A 499 -2.64 13.32 -38.22
N LEU A 500 -2.26 13.14 -36.94
CA LEU A 500 -1.49 14.11 -36.15
C LEU A 500 0.02 13.89 -36.19
N CYS A 501 0.51 12.92 -36.96
CA CYS A 501 1.93 12.62 -37.07
C CYS A 501 2.67 13.72 -37.86
N SER A 502 3.54 14.47 -37.18
CA SER A 502 4.44 15.46 -37.81
C SER A 502 5.85 14.92 -38.11
N ALA A 503 6.17 13.73 -37.62
CA ALA A 503 7.53 13.18 -37.62
C ALA A 503 7.85 12.33 -38.85
N ARG A 504 6.95 12.26 -39.85
CA ARG A 504 7.12 11.45 -41.07
C ARG A 504 6.87 12.26 -42.33
N PRO A 505 7.62 12.03 -43.43
CA PRO A 505 7.36 12.67 -44.72
C PRO A 505 5.96 12.38 -45.27
N VAL A 506 5.33 13.39 -45.87
CA VAL A 506 3.98 13.27 -46.45
C VAL A 506 4.06 12.68 -47.86
N ALA A 507 3.14 11.79 -48.24
CA ALA A 507 3.08 11.27 -49.61
C ALA A 507 2.58 12.35 -50.59
N ILE A 508 3.37 12.65 -51.62
CA ILE A 508 3.00 13.57 -52.71
C ILE A 508 2.74 12.79 -54.01
N GLN A 509 1.80 13.30 -54.81
CA GLN A 509 1.40 12.65 -56.06
C GLN A 509 2.21 13.22 -57.22
N THR A 510 2.96 12.36 -57.90
CA THR A 510 3.76 12.72 -59.07
C THR A 510 3.64 11.69 -60.18
N SER A 511 3.89 12.15 -61.40
CA SER A 511 4.03 11.30 -62.58
C SER A 511 5.22 10.35 -62.41
N THR A 512 5.14 9.17 -63.03
CA THR A 512 6.23 8.18 -63.04
C THR A 512 7.46 8.64 -63.85
N ASN A 513 7.28 9.54 -64.81
CA ASN A 513 8.34 10.13 -65.63
C ASN A 513 8.47 11.64 -65.33
N PRO A 514 9.41 12.04 -64.44
CA PRO A 514 9.54 13.43 -64.04
C PRO A 514 10.11 14.31 -65.16
N THR A 515 9.44 15.41 -65.44
CA THR A 515 9.88 16.52 -66.29
C THR A 515 10.38 17.69 -65.43
N ALA A 516 11.13 18.64 -66.00
CA ALA A 516 11.63 19.80 -65.25
C ALA A 516 10.50 20.65 -64.63
N SER A 517 9.32 20.71 -65.26
CA SER A 517 8.11 21.37 -64.71
C SER A 517 7.52 20.66 -63.49
N ASP A 518 7.83 19.37 -63.28
CA ASP A 518 7.31 18.61 -62.14
C ASP A 518 8.00 19.00 -60.82
N GLN A 519 9.20 19.57 -60.87
CA GLN A 519 9.90 20.04 -59.66
C GLN A 519 9.17 21.22 -59.02
N ASP A 520 8.72 22.20 -59.81
CA ASP A 520 7.94 23.34 -59.31
C ASP A 520 6.59 22.90 -58.76
N LEU A 521 5.93 21.94 -59.42
CA LEU A 521 4.67 21.36 -58.95
C LEU A 521 4.86 20.59 -57.64
N GLN A 522 5.95 19.83 -57.50
CA GLN A 522 6.30 19.13 -56.25
C GLN A 522 6.53 20.11 -55.10
N GLN A 523 7.30 21.18 -55.33
CA GLN A 523 7.55 22.21 -54.32
C GLN A 523 6.26 22.95 -53.94
N GLN A 524 5.35 23.23 -54.89
CA GLN A 524 4.05 23.83 -54.60
C GLN A 524 3.15 22.90 -53.76
N GLN A 525 3.10 21.60 -54.08
CA GLN A 525 2.36 20.63 -53.26
C GLN A 525 2.95 20.50 -51.85
N LEU A 526 4.28 20.45 -51.75
CA LEU A 526 4.98 20.36 -50.47
C LEU A 526 4.74 21.59 -49.61
N TRP A 527 4.70 22.77 -50.22
CA TRP A 527 4.36 24.00 -49.51
C TRP A 527 2.97 23.94 -48.85
N ASN A 528 1.96 23.47 -49.58
CA ASN A 528 0.60 23.31 -49.04
C ASN A 528 0.55 22.27 -47.92
N PHE A 529 1.28 21.15 -48.05
CA PHE A 529 1.37 20.17 -46.98
C PHE A 529 2.15 20.68 -45.77
N ALA A 530 3.19 21.48 -45.97
CA ALA A 530 3.96 22.08 -44.89
C ALA A 530 3.08 22.99 -44.01
N GLN A 531 2.19 23.80 -44.60
CA GLN A 531 1.21 24.62 -43.86
C GLN A 531 0.32 23.79 -42.94
N ARG A 532 -0.08 22.59 -43.39
CA ARG A 532 -0.84 21.65 -42.55
C ARG A 532 0.06 21.04 -41.47
N THR A 533 1.26 20.59 -41.83
CA THR A 533 2.19 19.90 -40.91
C THR A 533 2.60 20.79 -39.74
N THR A 534 2.83 22.08 -39.97
CA THR A 534 3.19 23.03 -38.90
C THR A 534 2.04 23.31 -37.92
N ALA A 535 0.79 23.04 -38.29
CA ALA A 535 -0.38 23.15 -37.42
C ALA A 535 -0.67 21.87 -36.60
N LEU A 536 -0.13 20.71 -36.99
CA LEU A 536 -0.39 19.42 -36.30
C LEU A 536 0.00 19.39 -34.82
N PRO A 537 1.08 20.07 -34.35
CA PRO A 537 1.44 20.07 -32.93
C PRO A 537 0.31 20.51 -31.98
N PHE A 538 -0.58 21.41 -32.41
CA PHE A 538 -1.74 21.82 -31.60
C PHE A 538 -2.67 20.64 -31.31
N GLY A 539 -3.07 19.92 -32.36
CA GLY A 539 -3.92 18.75 -32.24
C GLY A 539 -3.24 17.64 -31.45
N ARG A 540 -1.93 17.43 -31.67
CA ARG A 540 -1.15 16.44 -30.91
C ARG A 540 -1.10 16.78 -29.43
N GLY A 541 -0.82 18.04 -29.06
CA GLY A 541 -0.79 18.48 -27.67
C GLY A 541 -2.12 18.24 -26.94
N ALA A 542 -3.25 18.49 -27.62
CA ALA A 542 -4.58 18.19 -27.09
C ALA A 542 -4.84 16.67 -26.99
N PHE A 543 -4.42 15.90 -28.00
CA PHE A 543 -4.59 14.45 -28.04
C PHE A 543 -3.79 13.73 -26.95
N THR A 544 -2.58 14.20 -26.66
CA THR A 544 -1.70 13.61 -25.64
C THR A 544 -1.75 14.32 -24.30
N LEU A 545 -2.66 15.27 -24.07
CA LEU A 545 -2.70 16.07 -22.84
C LEU A 545 -2.73 15.18 -21.58
N ALA A 546 -1.76 15.36 -20.68
CA ALA A 546 -1.68 14.66 -19.40
C ALA A 546 -1.74 13.12 -19.48
N THR A 547 -1.02 12.53 -20.45
CA THR A 547 -1.05 11.09 -20.71
C THR A 547 0.25 10.34 -20.39
N THR A 548 1.37 11.03 -20.16
CA THR A 548 2.67 10.38 -19.86
C THR A 548 3.19 10.79 -18.49
N TYR A 549 3.67 9.83 -17.71
CA TYR A 549 4.52 10.09 -16.54
C TYR A 549 5.98 9.94 -16.97
N THR A 550 6.79 10.98 -16.82
CA THR A 550 8.21 10.93 -17.14
C THR A 550 9.05 10.69 -15.90
N LEU A 551 10.11 9.90 -16.04
CA LEU A 551 11.12 9.77 -15.02
C LEU A 551 11.90 11.09 -14.91
N LEU A 552 12.02 11.62 -13.70
CA LEU A 552 12.75 12.88 -13.42
C LEU A 552 14.29 12.73 -13.56
N THR A 553 14.76 11.63 -14.14
CA THR A 553 16.15 11.35 -14.50
C THR A 553 16.41 11.46 -16.00
N GLU A 554 15.36 11.49 -16.82
CA GLU A 554 15.46 11.50 -18.28
C GLU A 554 15.15 12.89 -18.86
N ALA A 555 15.78 13.22 -19.98
CA ALA A 555 15.47 14.42 -20.73
C ALA A 555 14.18 14.22 -21.53
N LEU A 556 13.38 15.28 -21.65
CA LEU A 556 12.14 15.22 -22.42
C LEU A 556 12.46 15.09 -23.91
N VAL A 557 11.87 14.08 -24.55
CA VAL A 557 11.98 13.86 -25.99
C VAL A 557 10.97 14.71 -26.76
N PHE A 558 11.47 15.46 -27.75
CA PHE A 558 10.67 16.27 -28.66
C PHE A 558 10.57 15.60 -30.03
N PRO A 559 9.36 15.28 -30.54
CA PRO A 559 9.18 14.72 -31.87
C PRO A 559 9.67 15.69 -32.95
N LYS A 560 10.32 15.18 -34.01
CA LYS A 560 10.75 16.03 -35.12
C LYS A 560 9.56 16.53 -35.94
N ILE A 561 9.67 17.73 -36.50
CA ILE A 561 8.74 18.23 -37.53
C ILE A 561 9.44 18.06 -38.88
N ILE A 562 8.89 17.20 -39.74
CA ILE A 562 9.47 16.90 -41.06
C ILE A 562 8.67 17.61 -42.15
N LEU A 563 9.30 18.58 -42.82
CA LEU A 563 8.75 19.30 -43.97
C LEU A 563 9.28 18.69 -45.28
N ALA A 564 9.08 17.39 -45.45
CA ALA A 564 9.53 16.63 -46.61
C ALA A 564 8.40 15.78 -47.20
N GLY A 565 8.52 15.51 -48.49
CA GLY A 565 7.63 14.64 -49.25
C GLY A 565 8.28 13.31 -49.53
N ARG A 566 7.49 12.24 -49.54
CA ARG A 566 7.86 10.97 -50.18
C ARG A 566 7.13 10.83 -51.50
N LEU A 567 7.83 10.29 -52.50
CA LEU A 567 7.33 10.06 -53.85
C LEU A 567 7.03 8.56 -54.06
N PRO A 568 5.78 8.08 -53.88
CA PRO A 568 5.49 6.65 -53.97
C PRO A 568 5.79 6.07 -55.37
N ALA A 569 5.58 6.88 -56.42
CA ALA A 569 5.86 6.50 -57.80
C ALA A 569 7.37 6.34 -58.12
N GLN A 570 8.25 6.86 -57.26
CA GLN A 570 9.70 6.86 -57.43
C GLN A 570 10.39 6.15 -56.24
N GLN A 571 9.92 4.94 -55.92
CA GLN A 571 10.49 4.10 -54.84
C GLN A 571 10.59 4.83 -53.48
N ASN A 572 9.59 5.64 -53.12
CA ASN A 572 9.54 6.44 -51.89
C ASN A 572 10.73 7.42 -51.72
N ALA A 573 11.33 7.91 -52.83
CA ALA A 573 12.34 8.96 -52.77
C ALA A 573 11.83 10.18 -51.99
N THR A 574 12.70 10.76 -51.14
CA THR A 574 12.36 11.90 -50.29
C THR A 574 12.79 13.22 -50.92
N VAL A 575 11.86 14.16 -51.02
CA VAL A 575 12.10 15.53 -51.49
C VAL A 575 11.89 16.49 -50.34
N ASN A 576 12.91 17.28 -50.03
CA ASN A 576 12.79 18.33 -49.02
C ASN A 576 12.17 19.59 -49.62
N LEU A 577 11.36 20.28 -48.82
CA LEU A 577 10.88 21.61 -49.17
C LEU A 577 12.07 22.58 -49.19
N ASP A 578 12.21 23.33 -50.29
CA ASP A 578 13.19 24.39 -50.38
C ASP A 578 12.69 25.64 -49.63
N LEU A 579 13.34 25.96 -48.52
CA LEU A 579 13.00 27.10 -47.67
C LEU A 579 13.70 28.40 -48.09
N SER A 580 14.59 28.36 -49.10
CA SER A 580 15.36 29.53 -49.54
C SER A 580 14.59 30.46 -50.49
N THR A 581 13.58 29.94 -51.19
CA THR A 581 12.85 30.65 -52.25
C THR A 581 11.74 31.57 -51.77
N ARG A 582 11.32 31.45 -50.50
CA ARG A 582 10.34 32.32 -49.83
C ARG A 582 10.89 32.61 -48.44
N SER A 583 10.91 33.87 -48.00
CA SER A 583 11.41 34.28 -46.66
C SER A 583 10.58 33.64 -45.54
N VAL A 584 10.99 32.46 -45.07
CA VAL A 584 10.15 31.53 -44.26
C VAL A 584 10.87 31.13 -42.95
N SER A 585 11.74 31.99 -42.41
CA SER A 585 12.35 31.77 -41.08
C SER A 585 11.32 31.76 -39.94
N GLU A 586 10.23 32.55 -40.06
CA GLU A 586 9.15 32.62 -39.05
C GLU A 586 8.20 31.42 -39.05
N PHE A 587 8.15 30.68 -40.16
CA PHE A 587 7.20 29.59 -40.33
C PHE A 587 7.63 28.33 -39.58
N SER A 588 8.94 28.04 -39.54
CA SER A 588 9.49 26.91 -38.79
C SER A 588 9.55 27.20 -37.28
N SER A 589 9.82 28.45 -36.91
CA SER A 589 10.02 28.84 -35.50
C SER A 589 8.75 28.68 -34.64
N TRP A 590 7.58 29.13 -35.12
CA TRP A 590 6.32 28.92 -34.41
C TRP A 590 5.88 27.46 -34.39
N ALA A 591 6.17 26.70 -35.45
CA ALA A 591 5.90 25.27 -35.49
C ALA A 591 6.70 24.52 -34.39
N GLU A 592 7.98 24.86 -34.24
CA GLU A 592 8.85 24.34 -33.18
C GLU A 592 8.42 24.79 -31.79
N PHE A 593 7.95 26.02 -31.62
CA PHE A 593 7.37 26.48 -30.37
C PHE A 593 6.16 25.63 -29.96
N HIS A 594 5.19 25.43 -30.87
CA HIS A 594 4.02 24.58 -30.60
C HIS A 594 4.39 23.11 -30.39
N ASN A 595 5.46 22.63 -31.04
CA ASN A 595 6.04 21.31 -30.80
C ASN A 595 6.47 21.13 -29.35
N GLY A 596 7.20 22.12 -28.82
CA GLY A 596 7.63 22.19 -27.43
C GLY A 596 6.46 22.23 -26.46
N VAL A 597 5.45 23.05 -26.74
CA VAL A 597 4.22 23.12 -25.93
C VAL A 597 3.52 21.75 -25.90
N ALA A 598 3.35 21.10 -27.05
CA ALA A 598 2.70 19.79 -27.15
C ALA A 598 3.46 18.70 -26.36
N ALA A 599 4.79 18.70 -26.46
CA ALA A 599 5.64 17.74 -25.73
C ALA A 599 5.56 17.95 -24.20
N GLY A 600 5.45 19.20 -23.74
CA GLY A 600 5.28 19.53 -22.33
C GLY A 600 3.88 19.23 -21.80
N LEU A 601 2.82 19.55 -22.55
CA LEU A 601 1.43 19.28 -22.18
C LEU A 601 1.14 17.78 -22.07
N ARG A 602 1.91 16.96 -22.77
CA ARG A 602 1.84 15.50 -22.67
C ARG A 602 2.03 14.96 -21.25
N LEU A 603 2.79 15.67 -20.43
CA LEU A 603 3.10 15.27 -19.06
C LEU A 603 1.84 15.27 -18.20
N ALA A 604 1.58 14.15 -17.52
CA ALA A 604 0.54 14.07 -16.50
C ALA A 604 0.96 14.89 -15.26
N PRO A 605 -0.02 15.39 -14.46
CA PRO A 605 0.29 16.00 -13.17
C PRO A 605 1.12 15.04 -12.32
N PHE A 606 2.28 15.49 -11.87
CA PHE A 606 3.18 14.65 -11.07
C PHE A 606 2.51 14.27 -9.75
N GLN A 607 2.59 13.00 -9.35
CA GLN A 607 2.13 12.53 -8.04
C GLN A 607 2.96 13.15 -6.89
N GLU A 608 4.22 13.48 -7.19
CA GLU A 608 5.13 14.25 -6.34
C GLU A 608 5.30 15.70 -6.86
N LYS A 609 5.96 16.56 -6.08
CA LYS A 609 6.26 17.93 -6.54
C LYS A 609 7.33 17.89 -7.64
N MET A 610 7.11 18.62 -8.72
CA MET A 610 8.11 18.86 -9.78
C MET A 610 9.43 19.33 -9.18
N LEU A 611 10.55 18.78 -9.65
CA LEU A 611 11.88 19.17 -9.19
C LEU A 611 12.42 20.36 -9.97
N ARG A 612 12.83 21.41 -9.24
CA ARG A 612 13.54 22.58 -9.81
C ARG A 612 14.77 22.18 -10.64
N THR A 613 15.51 21.17 -10.18
CA THR A 613 16.70 20.65 -10.85
C THR A 613 16.39 19.99 -12.20
N TRP A 614 15.22 19.35 -12.33
CA TRP A 614 14.83 18.70 -13.57
C TRP A 614 14.44 19.71 -14.67
N ILE A 615 13.78 20.81 -14.28
CA ILE A 615 13.53 21.93 -15.22
C ILE A 615 14.84 22.54 -15.71
N GLN A 616 15.84 22.66 -14.83
CA GLN A 616 17.17 23.14 -15.20
C GLN A 616 17.94 22.13 -16.07
N TYR A 617 17.77 20.83 -15.81
CA TYR A 617 18.39 19.75 -16.58
C TYR A 617 17.92 19.74 -18.05
N ASN A 618 16.64 20.04 -18.28
CA ASN A 618 16.07 20.12 -19.63
C ASN A 618 16.39 21.43 -20.38
N ARG A 619 17.14 22.36 -19.77
CA ARG A 619 17.53 23.61 -20.43
C ARG A 619 18.58 23.32 -21.52
N PRO A 620 18.34 23.70 -22.78
CA PRO A 620 19.32 23.52 -23.85
C PRO A 620 20.53 24.45 -23.66
N SER A 621 21.66 24.08 -24.25
CA SER A 621 22.88 24.90 -24.27
C SER A 621 22.67 26.21 -25.03
N GLU A 622 21.98 26.15 -26.16
CA GLU A 622 21.57 27.31 -26.97
C GLU A 622 20.05 27.51 -26.90
N PRO A 623 19.57 28.78 -26.85
CA PRO A 623 18.14 29.04 -26.84
C PRO A 623 17.49 28.57 -28.15
N ASN A 624 16.38 27.86 -28.04
CA ASN A 624 15.60 27.37 -29.19
C ASN A 624 14.09 27.51 -28.95
N PHE A 625 13.32 27.49 -30.04
CA PHE A 625 11.87 27.67 -29.98
C PHE A 625 11.16 26.52 -29.24
N THR A 626 11.67 25.29 -29.34
CA THR A 626 11.12 24.12 -28.64
C THR A 626 11.17 24.27 -27.11
N HIS A 627 12.26 24.77 -26.55
CA HIS A 627 12.39 24.98 -25.11
C HIS A 627 11.51 26.12 -24.63
N ALA A 628 11.40 27.19 -25.41
CA ALA A 628 10.47 28.29 -25.13
C ALA A 628 9.02 27.80 -25.02
N GLY A 629 8.60 26.91 -25.91
CA GLY A 629 7.28 26.26 -25.85
C GLY A 629 7.12 25.35 -24.63
N LEU A 630 8.18 24.59 -24.28
CA LEU A 630 8.17 23.75 -23.09
C LEU A 630 7.96 24.55 -21.81
N LEU A 631 8.59 25.73 -21.68
CA LEU A 631 8.40 26.61 -20.51
C LEU A 631 6.94 27.04 -20.37
N LEU A 632 6.27 27.40 -21.47
CA LEU A 632 4.84 27.72 -21.44
C LEU A 632 4.02 26.51 -20.98
N ALA A 633 4.30 25.31 -21.50
CA ALA A 633 3.58 24.09 -21.09
C ALA A 633 3.78 23.75 -19.60
N PHE A 634 5.00 23.88 -19.08
CA PHE A 634 5.24 23.78 -17.63
C PHE A 634 4.45 24.83 -16.86
N GLY A 635 4.34 26.03 -17.42
CA GLY A 635 3.52 27.10 -16.87
C GLY A 635 2.05 26.72 -16.75
N LEU A 636 1.49 26.11 -17.79
CA LEU A 636 0.08 25.67 -17.86
C LEU A 636 -0.23 24.51 -16.89
N HIS A 637 0.76 23.66 -16.61
CA HIS A 637 0.66 22.60 -15.59
C HIS A 637 1.01 23.08 -14.17
N GLU A 638 1.23 24.38 -13.97
CA GLU A 638 1.66 24.99 -12.70
C GLU A 638 3.04 24.51 -12.17
N HIS A 639 3.84 23.88 -13.03
CA HIS A 639 5.13 23.31 -12.65
C HIS A 639 6.23 24.36 -12.46
N LEU A 640 6.06 25.59 -12.97
CA LEU A 640 7.06 26.65 -12.82
C LEU A 640 7.09 27.31 -11.44
N ARG A 641 6.14 26.99 -10.54
CA ARG A 641 6.12 27.51 -9.15
C ARG A 641 7.38 27.16 -8.34
N VAL A 642 8.11 26.13 -8.75
CA VAL A 642 9.34 25.67 -8.07
C VAL A 642 10.59 26.45 -8.49
N LEU A 643 10.50 27.27 -9.54
CA LEU A 643 11.60 28.12 -9.97
C LEU A 643 11.75 29.32 -9.03
N THR A 644 13.01 29.66 -8.72
CA THR A 644 13.30 30.89 -7.99
C THR A 644 13.35 32.06 -8.95
N MET A 645 13.14 33.29 -8.45
CA MET A 645 13.30 34.50 -9.27
C MET A 645 14.69 34.60 -9.91
N THR A 646 15.73 34.08 -9.23
CA THR A 646 17.08 34.01 -9.79
C THR A 646 17.19 33.07 -10.99
N ASP A 647 16.36 32.03 -11.07
CA ASP A 647 16.26 31.20 -12.28
C ASP A 647 15.57 31.95 -13.41
N ALA A 648 14.46 32.64 -13.10
CA ALA A 648 13.74 33.44 -14.08
C ALA A 648 14.64 34.53 -14.69
N TYR A 649 15.38 35.28 -13.86
CA TYR A 649 16.34 36.27 -14.37
C TYR A 649 17.48 35.66 -15.18
N ARG A 650 17.91 34.42 -14.88
CA ARG A 650 18.92 33.72 -15.70
C ARG A 650 18.41 33.39 -17.10
N TYR A 651 17.12 33.08 -17.24
CA TYR A 651 16.50 32.94 -18.56
C TYR A 651 16.41 34.28 -19.29
N LEU A 652 16.12 35.37 -18.58
CA LEU A 652 16.03 36.72 -19.17
C LEU A 652 17.40 37.33 -19.54
N SER A 653 18.46 37.06 -18.78
CA SER A 653 19.76 37.74 -18.92
C SER A 653 20.77 37.03 -19.80
N GLN A 654 20.65 35.70 -19.97
CA GLN A 654 21.65 34.89 -20.68
C GLN A 654 21.28 34.60 -22.14
N GLN A 655 20.06 34.92 -22.57
CA GLN A 655 19.50 34.50 -23.85
C GLN A 655 18.75 35.70 -24.44
N GLU A 656 19.39 36.50 -25.30
CA GLU A 656 18.75 37.52 -26.14
C GLU A 656 17.84 36.84 -27.19
N HIS A 657 16.87 36.05 -26.72
CA HIS A 657 15.94 35.27 -27.53
C HIS A 657 14.52 35.55 -27.08
N ASP A 658 13.84 36.43 -27.82
CA ASP A 658 12.54 36.99 -27.45
C ASP A 658 11.46 35.94 -27.19
N ILE A 659 11.47 34.83 -27.94
CA ILE A 659 10.46 33.77 -27.79
C ILE A 659 10.67 32.98 -26.49
N THR A 660 11.91 32.79 -26.03
CA THR A 660 12.15 32.14 -24.72
C THR A 660 11.65 33.02 -23.59
N THR A 661 11.93 34.32 -23.68
CA THR A 661 11.39 35.32 -22.75
C THR A 661 9.87 35.29 -22.74
N LEU A 662 9.22 35.27 -23.91
CA LEU A 662 7.78 35.17 -24.04
C LEU A 662 7.20 33.91 -23.37
N GLY A 663 7.78 32.74 -23.66
CA GLY A 663 7.34 31.46 -23.08
C GLY A 663 7.48 31.43 -21.56
N LEU A 664 8.56 32.02 -21.03
CA LEU A 664 8.79 32.16 -19.60
C LEU A 664 7.81 33.12 -18.93
N LEU A 665 7.60 34.32 -19.48
CA LEU A 665 6.70 35.34 -18.91
C LEU A 665 5.27 34.80 -18.80
N LEU A 666 4.76 34.23 -19.89
CA LEU A 666 3.43 33.61 -19.91
C LEU A 666 3.37 32.40 -18.98
N GLY A 667 4.39 31.52 -19.01
CA GLY A 667 4.39 30.33 -18.17
C GLY A 667 4.41 30.66 -16.67
N LEU A 668 5.21 31.65 -16.25
CA LEU A 668 5.25 32.11 -14.86
C LEU A 668 3.92 32.76 -14.47
N ALA A 669 3.32 33.57 -15.36
CA ALA A 669 2.01 34.17 -15.12
C ALA A 669 0.90 33.12 -14.98
N THR A 670 0.84 32.11 -15.86
CA THR A 670 -0.15 31.03 -15.78
C THR A 670 0.05 30.17 -14.54
N SER A 671 1.30 29.88 -14.15
CA SER A 671 1.58 29.14 -12.91
C SER A 671 1.14 29.91 -11.66
N HIS A 672 1.16 31.24 -11.70
CA HIS A 672 0.77 32.12 -10.60
C HIS A 672 -0.57 32.83 -10.83
N ARG A 673 -1.43 32.24 -11.68
CA ARG A 673 -2.74 32.79 -12.07
C ARG A 673 -3.57 33.19 -10.85
N GLY A 674 -4.08 34.42 -10.84
CA GLY A 674 -4.90 34.99 -9.76
C GLY A 674 -4.18 35.28 -8.42
N THR A 675 -2.85 35.12 -8.33
CA THR A 675 -2.11 35.30 -7.06
C THR A 675 -1.57 36.72 -6.82
N MET A 676 -1.56 37.58 -7.86
CA MET A 676 -0.96 38.92 -7.79
C MET A 676 0.51 38.96 -7.31
N HIS A 677 1.29 37.90 -7.59
CA HIS A 677 2.66 37.76 -7.08
C HIS A 677 3.56 38.98 -7.46
N PRO A 678 4.10 39.73 -6.47
CA PRO A 678 4.67 41.06 -6.70
C PRO A 678 5.94 41.05 -7.58
N ALA A 679 6.81 40.06 -7.43
CA ALA A 679 8.02 39.97 -8.23
C ALA A 679 7.74 39.59 -9.71
N ILE A 680 6.73 38.75 -9.98
CA ILE A 680 6.32 38.39 -11.35
C ILE A 680 5.61 39.59 -11.98
N SER A 681 4.75 40.26 -11.20
CA SER A 681 4.09 41.50 -11.60
C SER A 681 5.11 42.56 -12.04
N LYS A 682 6.14 42.83 -11.22
CA LYS A 682 7.21 43.78 -11.56
C LYS A 682 7.96 43.38 -12.83
N MET A 683 8.24 42.10 -13.01
CA MET A 683 8.89 41.56 -14.21
C MET A 683 8.02 41.76 -15.45
N LEU A 684 6.71 41.48 -15.38
CA LEU A 684 5.79 41.69 -16.50
C LEU A 684 5.63 43.18 -16.85
N TYR A 685 5.44 44.06 -15.86
CA TYR A 685 5.31 45.50 -16.11
C TYR A 685 6.57 46.14 -16.70
N PHE A 686 7.75 45.55 -16.51
CA PHE A 686 8.97 46.01 -17.19
C PHE A 686 8.85 45.90 -18.71
N HIS A 687 8.11 44.91 -19.22
CA HIS A 687 7.87 44.70 -20.64
C HIS A 687 6.63 45.44 -21.17
N VAL A 688 5.98 46.27 -20.34
CA VAL A 688 4.82 47.10 -20.74
C VAL A 688 5.26 48.56 -20.86
N PRO A 689 5.25 49.17 -22.06
CA PRO A 689 5.91 50.46 -22.20
C PRO A 689 5.21 51.66 -21.53
N SER A 690 3.91 51.60 -21.18
CA SER A 690 3.27 52.66 -20.38
C SER A 690 3.86 52.83 -18.96
N ARG A 691 4.75 51.92 -18.55
CA ARG A 691 5.43 51.95 -17.25
C ARG A 691 6.88 52.41 -17.34
N HIS A 692 7.40 52.69 -18.53
CA HIS A 692 8.76 53.20 -18.70
C HIS A 692 8.81 54.68 -18.29
N PRO A 693 9.78 55.09 -17.46
CA PRO A 693 10.00 56.51 -17.17
C PRO A 693 10.32 57.27 -18.46
N SER A 694 9.87 58.52 -18.59
CA SER A 694 10.19 59.38 -19.75
C SER A 694 11.68 59.72 -19.90
N SER A 695 12.55 59.22 -19.02
CA SER A 695 13.99 59.47 -18.96
C SER A 695 14.87 58.27 -19.32
N THR A 696 14.29 57.10 -19.66
CA THR A 696 15.06 55.93 -20.11
C THR A 696 15.37 56.04 -21.62
N PRO A 697 16.59 55.66 -22.07
CA PRO A 697 16.86 55.53 -23.50
C PRO A 697 15.85 54.56 -24.12
N GLU A 698 15.40 54.83 -25.35
CA GLU A 698 14.37 54.06 -26.07
C GLU A 698 14.67 52.56 -26.04
N LEU A 699 14.03 51.85 -25.09
CA LEU A 699 14.08 50.39 -25.04
C LEU A 699 13.02 49.87 -26.01
N GLU A 700 13.41 49.70 -27.26
CA GLU A 700 12.55 49.11 -28.29
C GLU A 700 12.40 47.60 -28.04
N LEU A 701 11.32 47.21 -27.34
CA LEU A 701 10.94 45.81 -27.15
C LEU A 701 9.99 45.35 -28.27
N PRO A 702 10.12 44.13 -28.80
CA PRO A 702 9.20 43.60 -29.82
C PRO A 702 7.73 43.58 -29.34
N THR A 703 6.80 44.00 -30.21
CA THR A 703 5.35 44.05 -29.91
C THR A 703 4.79 42.72 -29.43
N LEU A 704 5.31 41.61 -29.96
CA LEU A 704 4.94 40.25 -29.54
C LEU A 704 5.25 39.99 -28.05
N LEU A 705 6.42 40.42 -27.58
CA LEU A 705 6.83 40.28 -26.18
C LEU A 705 5.98 41.16 -25.26
N GLN A 706 5.68 42.38 -25.71
CA GLN A 706 4.78 43.29 -24.98
C GLN A 706 3.38 42.69 -24.86
N SER A 707 2.85 42.08 -25.93
CA SER A 707 1.54 41.41 -25.95
C SER A 707 1.47 40.26 -24.94
N ALA A 708 2.53 39.45 -24.89
CA ALA A 708 2.66 38.35 -23.94
C ALA A 708 2.72 38.84 -22.48
N ALA A 709 3.45 39.92 -22.22
CA ALA A 709 3.53 40.52 -20.89
C ALA A 709 2.17 41.07 -20.42
N VAL A 710 1.44 41.75 -21.30
CA VAL A 710 0.09 42.25 -21.04
C VAL A 710 -0.88 41.12 -20.74
N MET A 711 -0.88 40.06 -21.56
CA MET A 711 -1.68 38.86 -21.31
C MET A 711 -1.31 38.20 -19.96
N GLY A 712 -0.02 38.11 -19.65
CA GLY A 712 0.49 37.59 -18.38
C GLY A 712 0.01 38.41 -17.17
N ILE A 713 -0.07 39.74 -17.28
CA ILE A 713 -0.64 40.60 -16.23
C ILE A 713 -2.11 40.25 -16.02
N GLY A 714 -2.88 40.08 -17.10
CA GLY A 714 -4.28 39.67 -17.02
C GLY A 714 -4.48 38.37 -16.25
N LEU A 715 -3.69 37.34 -16.57
CA LEU A 715 -3.72 36.03 -15.91
C LEU A 715 -3.28 36.11 -14.44
N LEU A 716 -2.22 36.87 -14.13
CA LEU A 716 -1.71 37.03 -12.77
C LEU A 716 -2.70 37.73 -11.84
N TYR A 717 -3.44 38.71 -12.39
CA TYR A 717 -4.44 39.52 -11.67
C TYR A 717 -5.87 39.03 -11.89
N GLU A 718 -6.06 37.81 -12.40
CA GLU A 718 -7.38 37.30 -12.75
C GLU A 718 -8.37 37.36 -11.58
N GLY A 719 -9.56 37.91 -11.84
CA GLY A 719 -10.65 38.02 -10.87
C GLY A 719 -10.39 39.01 -9.71
N SER A 720 -9.24 39.69 -9.67
CA SER A 720 -8.88 40.62 -8.60
C SER A 720 -9.60 41.97 -8.66
N ALA A 721 -10.08 42.38 -9.84
CA ALA A 721 -10.60 43.72 -10.10
C ALA A 721 -9.65 44.85 -9.63
N HIS A 722 -8.33 44.66 -9.76
CA HIS A 722 -7.34 45.63 -9.31
C HIS A 722 -7.38 46.93 -10.15
N ALA A 723 -7.88 48.02 -9.56
CA ALA A 723 -8.21 49.27 -10.26
C ALA A 723 -7.06 49.88 -11.09
N LEU A 724 -5.84 49.92 -10.54
CA LEU A 724 -4.68 50.47 -11.26
C LEU A 724 -4.35 49.64 -12.50
N THR A 725 -4.41 48.30 -12.37
CA THR A 725 -4.12 47.39 -13.48
C THR A 725 -5.18 47.50 -14.57
N MET A 726 -6.47 47.57 -14.18
CA MET A 726 -7.55 47.80 -15.14
C MET A 726 -7.38 49.12 -15.90
N LYS A 727 -7.00 50.21 -15.21
CA LYS A 727 -6.74 51.51 -15.83
C LYS A 727 -5.57 51.47 -16.82
N ILE A 728 -4.49 50.78 -16.47
CA ILE A 728 -3.33 50.61 -17.35
C ILE A 728 -3.75 49.83 -18.61
N LEU A 729 -4.40 48.68 -18.43
CA LEU A 729 -4.83 47.82 -19.55
C LEU A 729 -5.83 48.52 -20.48
N LEU A 730 -6.75 49.32 -19.95
CA LEU A 730 -7.66 50.16 -20.76
C LEU A 730 -6.89 51.23 -21.57
N GLY A 731 -5.80 51.76 -21.02
CA GLY A 731 -4.90 52.65 -21.76
C GLY A 731 -4.18 51.95 -22.90
N GLU A 732 -3.74 50.71 -22.68
CA GLU A 732 -3.02 49.91 -23.68
C GLU A 732 -3.90 49.47 -24.86
N ILE A 733 -5.22 49.27 -24.67
CA ILE A 733 -6.14 48.95 -25.79
C ILE A 733 -6.13 50.06 -26.84
N GLY A 734 -6.17 51.33 -26.43
CA GLY A 734 -6.22 52.49 -27.31
C GLY A 734 -4.86 53.06 -27.69
N ARG A 735 -3.78 52.32 -27.46
CA ARG A 735 -2.44 52.83 -27.65
C ARG A 735 -2.09 52.94 -29.13
N ARG A 736 -1.55 54.09 -29.52
CA ARG A 736 -0.86 54.28 -30.80
C ARG A 736 0.50 53.59 -30.69
N SER A 737 0.57 52.30 -30.99
CA SER A 737 1.84 51.56 -30.90
C SER A 737 2.85 52.09 -31.93
N GLY A 738 4.15 52.03 -31.61
CA GLY A 738 5.23 52.32 -32.56
C GLY A 738 5.57 51.17 -33.52
N GLY A 739 4.81 50.07 -33.53
CA GLY A 739 5.06 48.97 -34.47
C GLY A 739 4.63 49.37 -35.89
N ASP A 740 5.48 49.18 -36.89
CA ASP A 740 5.19 49.51 -38.29
C ASP A 740 4.08 48.64 -38.91
N ASN A 741 3.77 47.48 -38.30
CA ASN A 741 2.84 46.49 -38.82
C ASN A 741 1.46 46.55 -38.14
N VAL A 742 0.39 46.76 -38.92
CA VAL A 742 -1.01 46.85 -38.44
C VAL A 742 -1.46 45.59 -37.69
N LEU A 743 -1.04 44.40 -38.15
CA LEU A 743 -1.43 43.12 -37.55
C LEU A 743 -0.88 42.94 -36.13
N GLU A 744 0.32 43.45 -35.86
CA GLU A 744 0.91 43.42 -34.52
C GLU A 744 0.19 44.36 -33.56
N ARG A 745 -0.31 45.49 -34.08
CA ARG A 745 -1.11 46.45 -33.29
C ARG A 745 -2.44 45.84 -32.87
N GLU A 746 -3.13 45.17 -33.79
CA GLU A 746 -4.37 44.45 -33.51
C GLU A 746 -4.15 43.33 -32.48
N GLY A 747 -3.11 42.52 -32.66
CA GLY A 747 -2.74 41.47 -31.72
C GLY A 747 -2.48 41.98 -30.30
N TYR A 748 -1.78 43.12 -30.19
CA TYR A 748 -1.54 43.78 -28.90
C TYR A 748 -2.84 44.29 -28.25
N ALA A 749 -3.71 44.96 -29.02
CA ALA A 749 -4.98 45.47 -28.52
C ALA A 749 -5.91 44.33 -28.06
N VAL A 750 -5.96 43.22 -28.79
CA VAL A 750 -6.69 42.00 -28.40
C VAL A 750 -6.13 41.41 -27.10
N ALA A 751 -4.80 41.35 -26.96
CA ALA A 751 -4.16 40.88 -25.74
C ALA A 751 -4.49 41.77 -24.54
N ALA A 752 -4.45 43.10 -24.71
CA ALA A 752 -4.83 44.08 -23.68
C ALA A 752 -6.30 43.98 -23.27
N GLY A 753 -7.20 43.84 -24.24
CA GLY A 753 -8.63 43.63 -24.00
C GLY A 753 -8.94 42.33 -23.27
N SER A 754 -8.31 41.23 -23.69
CA SER A 754 -8.44 39.92 -23.05
C SER A 754 -7.90 39.95 -21.61
N ALA A 755 -6.72 40.56 -21.41
CA ALA A 755 -6.11 40.72 -20.09
C ALA A 755 -7.01 41.54 -19.16
N LEU A 756 -7.57 42.65 -19.64
CA LEU A 756 -8.53 43.45 -18.89
C LEU A 756 -9.76 42.63 -18.49
N GLY A 757 -10.27 41.85 -19.44
CA GLY A 757 -11.35 40.90 -19.21
C GLY A 757 -11.03 39.87 -18.13
N PHE A 758 -9.81 39.33 -18.09
CA PHE A 758 -9.37 38.42 -17.03
C PHE A 758 -9.29 39.10 -15.66
N VAL A 759 -8.74 40.31 -15.57
CA VAL A 759 -8.67 41.03 -14.28
C VAL A 759 -10.04 41.23 -13.64
N ALA A 760 -11.05 41.55 -14.45
CA ALA A 760 -12.42 41.80 -14.03
C ALA A 760 -13.39 40.65 -14.37
N LEU A 761 -12.87 39.43 -14.52
CA LEU A 761 -13.62 38.26 -15.00
C LEU A 761 -14.90 37.99 -14.20
N GLY A 762 -16.05 38.03 -14.86
CA GLY A 762 -17.36 37.69 -14.29
C GLY A 762 -17.82 38.58 -13.12
N ARG A 763 -17.15 39.72 -12.88
CA ARG A 763 -17.47 40.66 -11.80
C ARG A 763 -18.63 41.61 -12.18
N GLY A 764 -18.96 41.74 -13.46
CA GLY A 764 -20.03 42.60 -13.93
C GLY A 764 -19.85 44.07 -13.53
N SER A 765 -20.93 44.72 -13.09
CA SER A 765 -20.91 46.11 -12.60
C SER A 765 -20.01 46.33 -11.39
N ASP A 766 -19.80 45.28 -10.58
CA ASP A 766 -19.06 45.38 -9.33
C ASP A 766 -17.54 45.52 -9.57
N ALA A 767 -17.06 45.20 -10.77
CA ALA A 767 -15.67 45.46 -11.17
C ALA A 767 -15.32 46.95 -11.23
N PHE A 768 -16.32 47.82 -11.46
CA PHE A 768 -16.05 49.19 -11.90
C PHE A 768 -16.08 50.23 -10.78
N GLY A 769 -16.67 49.97 -9.61
CA GLY A 769 -16.71 50.95 -8.51
C GLY A 769 -17.01 52.39 -8.98
N PHE A 770 -16.31 53.39 -8.44
CA PHE A 770 -16.39 54.81 -8.83
C PHE A 770 -15.83 55.17 -10.23
N MET A 771 -15.52 54.20 -11.10
CA MET A 771 -14.92 54.45 -12.42
C MET A 771 -15.99 54.58 -13.53
N ASP A 772 -16.90 55.56 -13.39
CA ASP A 772 -18.02 55.78 -14.33
C ASP A 772 -17.58 55.91 -15.79
N THR A 773 -16.37 56.44 -16.05
CA THR A 773 -15.83 56.66 -17.40
C THR A 773 -15.19 55.41 -18.05
N PHE A 774 -15.10 54.29 -17.32
CA PHE A 774 -14.39 53.11 -17.80
C PHE A 774 -15.15 52.34 -18.88
N LEU A 775 -16.46 52.17 -18.68
CA LEU A 775 -17.34 51.52 -19.66
C LEU A 775 -17.51 52.39 -20.90
N ASP A 776 -17.64 53.71 -20.71
CA ASP A 776 -17.80 54.67 -21.80
C ASP A 776 -16.61 54.62 -22.76
N ARG A 777 -15.40 54.52 -22.21
CA ARG A 777 -14.17 54.38 -23.01
C ARG A 777 -14.05 53.04 -23.74
N LEU A 778 -14.58 51.94 -23.17
CA LEU A 778 -14.68 50.67 -23.89
C LEU A 778 -15.69 50.75 -25.04
N PHE A 779 -16.83 51.43 -24.85
CA PHE A 779 -17.79 51.67 -25.92
C PHE A 779 -17.25 52.61 -27.01
N GLU A 780 -16.43 53.59 -26.63
CA GLU A 780 -15.70 54.47 -27.55
C GLU A 780 -14.73 53.67 -28.43
N TYR A 781 -13.97 52.73 -27.84
CA TYR A 781 -13.09 51.81 -28.58
C TYR A 781 -13.82 50.84 -29.52
N ILE A 782 -15.11 50.60 -29.30
CA ILE A 782 -15.97 49.79 -30.19
C ILE A 782 -16.59 50.64 -31.31
N GLY A 783 -16.47 51.98 -31.23
CA GLY A 783 -17.05 52.90 -32.20
C GLY A 783 -18.51 53.29 -31.91
N SER A 784 -19.01 53.07 -30.69
CA SER A 784 -20.34 53.54 -30.29
C SER A 784 -20.36 55.07 -30.18
N LYS A 785 -21.26 55.73 -30.93
CA LYS A 785 -21.40 57.20 -31.00
C LYS A 785 -22.69 57.71 -30.32
N GLU A 786 -23.07 57.17 -29.17
CA GLU A 786 -24.20 57.71 -28.40
C GLU A 786 -23.73 58.66 -27.27
N VAL A 787 -23.78 59.95 -27.62
CA VAL A 787 -24.13 61.13 -26.82
C VAL A 787 -23.91 61.09 -25.29
N TYR A 788 -22.78 61.65 -24.85
CA TYR A 788 -22.77 62.63 -23.73
C TYR A 788 -21.76 63.73 -24.05
N HIS A 789 -22.24 64.81 -24.67
CA HIS A 789 -21.57 66.09 -24.54
C HIS A 789 -21.75 66.55 -23.09
N GLU A 790 -20.72 66.42 -22.27
CA GLU A 790 -20.29 67.54 -21.43
C GLU A 790 -18.88 67.31 -20.85
N LYS A 791 -18.04 68.32 -21.09
CA LYS A 791 -16.74 68.59 -20.46
C LYS A 791 -15.60 67.65 -20.84
N PHE A 792 -14.84 68.14 -21.82
CA PHE A 792 -13.38 68.04 -21.86
C PHE A 792 -12.79 67.98 -20.44
N LEU A 793 -12.35 66.79 -20.02
CA LEU A 793 -11.33 66.67 -19.00
C LEU A 793 -10.01 66.90 -19.70
N ASN A 794 -9.42 68.07 -19.42
CA ASN A 794 -8.03 68.40 -19.72
C ASN A 794 -7.10 67.28 -19.19
N ALA A 795 -6.84 66.28 -20.02
CA ALA A 795 -5.55 65.62 -20.00
C ALA A 795 -4.60 66.59 -20.70
N THR A 796 -3.69 67.18 -19.93
CA THR A 796 -2.52 67.90 -20.43
C THR A 796 -1.91 67.12 -21.59
N ILE A 797 -2.18 67.59 -22.80
CA ILE A 797 -1.35 67.35 -23.97
C ILE A 797 0.02 67.90 -23.56
N ALA A 798 0.96 67.01 -23.27
CA ALA A 798 2.36 67.38 -23.38
C ALA A 798 2.57 67.74 -24.86
N ALA A 799 2.61 69.05 -25.11
CA ALA A 799 3.07 69.58 -26.38
C ALA A 799 4.58 69.34 -26.44
N ASP A 800 4.97 68.16 -26.93
CA ASP A 800 6.19 67.98 -27.71
C ASP A 800 6.15 66.59 -28.36
N ASP A 801 5.67 66.56 -29.61
CA ASP A 801 5.99 65.54 -30.61
C ASP A 801 5.47 66.04 -31.97
N GLN A 802 5.88 67.26 -32.32
CA GLN A 802 5.88 67.72 -33.71
C GLN A 802 7.29 67.55 -34.29
N SER A 803 7.83 66.34 -34.30
CA SER A 803 8.98 66.02 -35.16
C SER A 803 9.18 64.51 -35.28
N GLY A 804 8.58 63.89 -36.31
CA GLY A 804 8.81 62.48 -36.60
C GLY A 804 7.81 61.87 -37.58
N ASN A 805 7.55 62.55 -38.69
CA ASN A 805 6.69 62.03 -39.75
C ASN A 805 7.49 61.05 -40.63
N THR A 806 7.40 59.75 -40.34
CA THR A 806 7.82 58.62 -41.21
C THR A 806 7.11 57.35 -40.71
N GLY A 807 6.30 56.57 -41.43
CA GLY A 807 5.72 56.64 -42.77
C GLY A 807 4.53 55.65 -42.85
N GLN A 808 3.63 55.88 -43.79
CA GLN A 808 2.48 55.04 -44.18
C GLN A 808 1.42 54.68 -43.12
N MET A 809 0.83 55.67 -42.43
CA MET A 809 -0.61 55.66 -42.07
C MET A 809 -1.02 57.05 -41.59
N MET A 810 -1.89 57.72 -42.34
CA MET A 810 -2.50 59.00 -41.95
C MET A 810 -3.72 58.71 -41.05
N ASP A 811 -3.49 58.31 -39.81
CA ASP A 811 -4.58 58.22 -38.84
C ASP A 811 -5.01 59.65 -38.47
N GLY A 812 -6.23 60.02 -38.89
CA GLY A 812 -6.89 61.25 -38.45
C GLY A 812 -7.07 61.28 -36.93
N SER A 813 -7.56 62.39 -36.38
CA SER A 813 -7.77 62.60 -34.94
C SER A 813 -8.81 61.68 -34.27
N GLN A 814 -9.16 60.54 -34.87
CA GLN A 814 -10.17 59.57 -34.42
C GLN A 814 -9.50 58.24 -34.03
N ILE A 815 -10.07 57.57 -33.03
CA ILE A 815 -9.65 56.22 -32.60
C ILE A 815 -9.78 55.24 -33.77
N ASN A 816 -8.76 54.41 -34.00
CA ASN A 816 -8.78 53.37 -35.03
C ASN A 816 -9.58 52.16 -34.53
N VAL A 817 -10.88 52.16 -34.85
CA VAL A 817 -11.85 51.14 -34.40
C VAL A 817 -11.47 49.74 -34.86
N ASP A 818 -10.85 49.60 -36.05
CA ASP A 818 -10.46 48.29 -36.59
C ASP A 818 -9.43 47.58 -35.69
N VAL A 819 -8.58 48.34 -35.00
CA VAL A 819 -7.59 47.81 -34.05
C VAL A 819 -8.20 47.63 -32.65
N THR A 820 -8.99 48.59 -32.17
CA THR A 820 -9.42 48.63 -30.76
C THR A 820 -10.69 47.85 -30.46
N ALA A 821 -11.58 47.67 -31.44
CA ALA A 821 -12.88 47.05 -31.23
C ALA A 821 -12.81 45.58 -30.81
N PRO A 822 -11.99 44.69 -31.44
CA PRO A 822 -11.93 43.29 -31.04
C PRO A 822 -11.53 43.10 -29.57
N GLY A 823 -10.50 43.82 -29.11
CA GLY A 823 -10.06 43.80 -27.72
C GLY A 823 -11.12 44.31 -26.74
N ALA A 824 -11.77 45.42 -27.06
CA ALA A 824 -12.82 46.01 -26.22
C ALA A 824 -14.06 45.11 -26.11
N ILE A 825 -14.47 44.46 -27.20
CA ILE A 825 -15.58 43.49 -27.21
C ILE A 825 -15.26 42.28 -26.32
N ILE A 826 -14.06 41.71 -26.45
CA ILE A 826 -13.62 40.58 -25.61
C ILE A 826 -13.61 40.99 -24.14
N ALA A 827 -13.09 42.17 -23.82
CA ALA A 827 -13.08 42.70 -22.46
C ALA A 827 -14.50 42.77 -21.88
N LEU A 828 -15.45 43.38 -22.58
CA LEU A 828 -16.85 43.46 -22.14
C LEU A 828 -17.47 42.06 -21.95
N ALA A 829 -17.23 41.15 -22.91
CA ALA A 829 -17.76 39.80 -22.84
C ALA A 829 -17.25 39.04 -21.59
N LEU A 830 -15.97 39.18 -21.26
CA LEU A 830 -15.36 38.53 -20.09
C LEU A 830 -15.78 39.19 -18.76
N ILE A 831 -15.91 40.52 -18.73
CA ILE A 831 -16.32 41.24 -17.52
C ILE A 831 -17.77 40.89 -17.13
N PHE A 832 -18.67 40.88 -18.11
CA PHE A 832 -20.08 40.55 -17.92
C PHE A 832 -20.41 39.06 -18.15
N LEU A 833 -19.39 38.19 -18.14
CA LEU A 833 -19.54 36.76 -18.40
C LEU A 833 -20.56 36.14 -17.44
N LYS A 834 -21.58 35.48 -17.99
CA LYS A 834 -22.73 34.88 -17.26
C LYS A 834 -23.57 35.89 -16.44
N GLY A 835 -23.28 37.18 -16.51
CA GLY A 835 -24.09 38.24 -15.92
C GLY A 835 -25.30 38.54 -16.80
N ARG A 836 -26.52 38.47 -16.25
CA ARG A 836 -27.73 38.95 -16.94
C ARG A 836 -27.83 40.47 -16.83
N VAL A 837 -26.95 41.19 -17.51
CA VAL A 837 -27.05 42.65 -17.62
C VAL A 837 -27.79 42.97 -18.91
N ARG A 838 -29.11 43.18 -18.82
CA ARG A 838 -29.85 43.91 -19.86
C ARG A 838 -29.70 45.39 -19.55
N ARG A 839 -28.81 46.10 -20.25
CA ARG A 839 -29.03 47.53 -20.43
C ARG A 839 -30.25 47.64 -21.32
N ASN A 840 -31.33 48.24 -20.83
CA ASN A 840 -32.47 48.60 -21.67
C ASN A 840 -31.91 49.51 -22.77
N CYS A 841 -31.81 49.01 -24.00
CA CYS A 841 -31.71 49.87 -25.17
C CYS A 841 -33.08 50.55 -25.31
N CYS A 842 -33.20 51.75 -24.75
CA CYS A 842 -34.27 52.70 -25.04
C CYS A 842 -33.63 53.99 -25.52
#